data_AF-A0A165LA80-F1
#
_entry.id   AF-A0A165LA80-F1
#
_cell.length_a   1.000
_cell.length_b   1.000
_cell.length_c   1.000
_cell.angle_alpha   90.00
_cell.angle_beta   90.00
_cell.angle_gamma   90.00
#
_symmetry.space_group_name_H-M   'P 1'
#
loop_
_entity.id
_entity.type
_entity.pdbx_description
1 polymer ?
#
loop_
_entity_poly.entity_id
_entity_poly.type
_entity_poly.pdbx_seq_one_letter_code
_entity_poly.pdbx_strand_id
1 'polypeptide(L)'
;DAGGKALFDVKARNDAAYIVWLSRYLAPDKERPIWAFLADALFSMHARVADDKRISIEMRVNPFCQDWKPNPHKLPFILQQILRVARAYDLVLDRPYIPYRVRVMMPAWAHLGRFARAWENNPTSKCLKTRHEASMVEHLEELAEQDELDHSDYSDCECENCETDRGIGCPAPYKCSNAAGDLLAILAPKWNLNTIQDDLESPNPVDRTLDQRALDNGEPVVFRKFEAIPKEVAHLYRIFSRHLTINRETTVDEIWTRDAATTDSQPNNRPVAVAYACGAVLHGGLDGKKSGYAVHFPEHEASDEHGSCQSQHHTQERSAVIAIIKAAEKVDPDRRLFIVTNSKSAVKKLTVLAAKNEQRGWLDHPNNADVFRHAMAILRSRAAETTLACVTRKHARPETVLMERTSRRALNAARGTVQARVVPPGIEKYDAPGAQLHGITQRAAHTVVRQIRALETPARRRTRANVRAVKAAVERQNGLAPTEEQIWISIKSRDLARNVRNFLWKGLHGGHKIGDYFNGMPAPWRDYALCPLCDTSETLQHILFECKSRERETVWDLASNLMSTRLQLWPTLNLGSVLGCMLLVFNDEPNGGLTRAMRIIISESAFLIWKIRCERRIEHEDDTDLSPSTDEITGRWRAVINARISHDRHLTNRRRYRGKALDEDLVLETW
;
A
#
# COMPACT_ATOMS: atom_id res chain seq x y z
N ASP A 1 8.06 8.22 -0.52
CA ASP A 1 8.61 9.18 -1.51
C ASP A 1 9.90 8.66 -2.11
N ALA A 2 9.97 8.57 -3.44
CA ALA A 2 11.15 8.09 -4.17
C ALA A 2 12.42 8.92 -3.87
N GLY A 3 12.27 10.20 -3.52
CA GLY A 3 13.35 11.09 -3.11
C GLY A 3 13.72 11.08 -1.63
N GLY A 4 12.97 10.39 -0.76
CA GLY A 4 13.27 10.36 0.67
C GLY A 4 14.57 9.58 0.99
N LYS A 5 15.35 10.05 1.96
CA LYS A 5 16.54 9.32 2.49
C LYS A 5 16.19 8.12 3.38
N ALA A 6 14.91 7.74 3.44
CA ALA A 6 14.38 6.72 4.36
C ALA A 6 14.87 6.89 5.80
N LEU A 7 14.98 8.16 6.25
CA LEU A 7 15.38 8.50 7.60
C LEU A 7 14.46 7.85 8.63
N PHE A 8 15.01 7.64 9.83
CA PHE A 8 14.31 7.03 10.94
C PHE A 8 13.14 7.92 11.41
N ASP A 9 11.91 7.44 11.27
CA ASP A 9 10.73 8.06 11.87
C ASP A 9 10.43 7.38 13.20
N VAL A 10 10.91 8.00 14.28
CA VAL A 10 10.73 7.53 15.67
C VAL A 10 9.25 7.32 15.97
N LYS A 11 8.40 8.28 15.56
CA LYS A 11 6.97 8.27 15.89
C LYS A 11 6.27 7.15 15.12
N ALA A 12 6.63 6.88 13.87
CA ALA A 12 6.08 5.76 13.10
C ALA A 12 6.54 4.41 13.67
N ARG A 13 7.81 4.31 14.13
CA ARG A 13 8.30 3.09 14.79
C ARG A 13 7.55 2.82 16.09
N ASN A 14 7.33 3.85 16.91
CA ASN A 14 6.64 3.69 18.18
C ASN A 14 5.20 3.24 17.94
N ASP A 15 4.49 3.86 17.00
CA ASP A 15 3.15 3.42 16.59
C ASP A 15 3.15 1.96 16.13
N ALA A 16 4.10 1.58 15.27
CA ALA A 16 4.25 0.19 14.83
C ALA A 16 4.56 -0.78 15.97
N ALA A 17 5.32 -0.34 16.99
CA ALA A 17 5.56 -1.14 18.19
C ALA A 17 4.24 -1.38 18.94
N TYR A 18 3.47 -0.33 19.21
CA TYR A 18 2.18 -0.45 19.91
C TYR A 18 1.15 -1.27 19.13
N ILE A 19 1.20 -1.28 17.79
CA ILE A 19 0.39 -2.19 16.97
C ILE A 19 0.77 -3.65 17.22
N VAL A 20 2.06 -3.96 17.41
CA VAL A 20 2.49 -5.31 17.80
C VAL A 20 2.03 -5.65 19.22
N TRP A 21 2.07 -4.71 20.15
CA TRP A 21 1.49 -4.92 21.49
C TRP A 21 -0.01 -5.20 21.43
N LEU A 22 -0.76 -4.45 20.62
CA LEU A 22 -2.18 -4.67 20.35
C LEU A 22 -2.42 -6.06 19.73
N SER A 23 -1.59 -6.49 18.77
CA SER A 23 -1.66 -7.84 18.19
C SER A 23 -1.43 -8.94 19.23
N ARG A 24 -0.50 -8.76 20.17
CA ARG A 24 -0.25 -9.74 21.23
C ARG A 24 -1.35 -9.76 22.27
N TYR A 25 -1.96 -8.60 22.53
CA TYR A 25 -3.12 -8.49 23.41
C TYR A 25 -4.35 -9.22 22.85
N LEU A 26 -4.60 -9.09 21.54
CA LEU A 26 -5.73 -9.69 20.82
C LEU A 26 -5.41 -11.05 20.18
N ALA A 27 -4.33 -11.70 20.61
CA ALA A 27 -3.97 -13.04 20.14
C ALA A 27 -4.95 -14.11 20.68
N PRO A 28 -4.98 -15.31 20.09
CA PRO A 28 -5.59 -16.50 20.70
C PRO A 28 -5.23 -16.66 22.17
N ASP A 29 -6.16 -17.10 23.02
CA ASP A 29 -5.92 -17.16 24.48
C ASP A 29 -4.67 -17.95 24.87
N LYS A 30 -4.38 -19.04 24.14
CA LYS A 30 -3.18 -19.87 24.34
C LYS A 30 -1.87 -19.15 23.99
N GLU A 31 -1.92 -18.10 23.17
CA GLU A 31 -0.79 -17.29 22.73
C GLU A 31 -0.66 -15.97 23.50
N ARG A 32 -1.68 -15.59 24.29
CA ARG A 32 -1.72 -14.31 25.00
C ARG A 32 -0.67 -14.27 26.13
N PRO A 33 0.11 -13.18 26.22
CA PRO A 33 1.02 -12.99 27.34
C PRO A 33 0.24 -12.68 28.64
N ILE A 34 0.80 -13.03 29.80
CA ILE A 34 0.15 -12.84 31.12
C ILE A 34 -0.41 -11.43 31.33
N TRP A 35 0.32 -10.39 30.89
CA TRP A 35 -0.12 -9.00 31.05
C TRP A 35 -1.42 -8.69 30.30
N ALA A 36 -1.78 -9.47 29.27
CA ALA A 36 -3.02 -9.26 28.52
C ALA A 36 -4.26 -9.55 29.38
N PHE A 37 -4.20 -10.59 30.22
CA PHE A 37 -5.28 -10.91 31.17
C PHE A 37 -5.42 -9.83 32.25
N LEU A 38 -4.30 -9.27 32.73
CA LEU A 38 -4.33 -8.09 33.61
C LEU A 38 -4.93 -6.87 32.89
N ALA A 39 -4.60 -6.69 31.61
CA ALA A 39 -5.15 -5.60 30.81
C ALA A 39 -6.67 -5.72 30.63
N ASP A 40 -7.22 -6.92 30.46
CA ASP A 40 -8.68 -7.16 30.43
C ASP A 40 -9.35 -6.63 31.70
N ALA A 41 -8.84 -7.01 32.87
CA ALA A 41 -9.35 -6.53 34.16
C ALA A 41 -9.22 -5.00 34.31
N LEU A 42 -8.08 -4.43 33.89
CA LEU A 42 -7.89 -2.98 33.94
C LEU A 42 -8.85 -2.24 33.00
N PHE A 43 -9.12 -2.77 31.81
CA PHE A 43 -10.10 -2.20 30.90
C PHE A 43 -11.52 -2.29 31.46
N SER A 44 -11.92 -3.45 32.00
CA SER A 44 -13.28 -3.67 32.53
C SER A 44 -13.57 -2.79 33.75
N MET A 45 -12.63 -2.69 34.70
CA MET A 45 -12.74 -1.85 35.90
C MET A 45 -12.84 -0.35 35.58
N HIS A 46 -12.19 0.09 34.51
CA HIS A 46 -12.09 1.50 34.15
C HIS A 46 -12.93 1.86 32.92
N ALA A 47 -14.15 1.32 32.79
CA ALA A 47 -15.10 1.75 31.76
C ALA A 47 -15.43 3.25 31.85
N ARG A 48 -15.85 3.86 30.75
CA ARG A 48 -16.42 5.23 30.77
C ARG A 48 -17.71 5.24 31.57
N VAL A 49 -18.01 6.37 32.21
CA VAL A 49 -19.21 6.53 33.06
C VAL A 49 -20.51 6.19 32.33
N ALA A 50 -20.62 6.53 31.04
CA ALA A 50 -21.80 6.20 30.23
C ALA A 50 -21.96 4.69 29.99
N ASP A 51 -20.85 3.99 29.74
CA ASP A 51 -20.84 2.54 29.53
C ASP A 51 -20.97 1.76 30.83
N ASP A 52 -20.43 2.33 31.92
CA ASP A 52 -20.43 1.72 33.24
C ASP A 52 -21.84 1.49 33.78
N LYS A 53 -22.76 2.42 33.48
CA LYS A 53 -24.18 2.31 33.79
C LYS A 53 -24.92 1.31 32.91
N ARG A 54 -24.40 0.98 31.73
CA ARG A 54 -25.12 0.19 30.72
C ARG A 54 -24.79 -1.30 30.80
N ILE A 55 -23.53 -1.65 31.03
CA ILE A 55 -23.05 -3.03 31.04
C ILE A 55 -22.42 -3.29 32.39
N SER A 56 -22.78 -4.36 33.09
CA SER A 56 -22.16 -4.74 34.36
C SER A 56 -20.70 -5.17 34.16
N ILE A 57 -19.90 -5.13 35.22
CA ILE A 57 -18.45 -5.41 35.12
C ILE A 57 -18.16 -6.84 34.65
N GLU A 58 -19.01 -7.80 35.04
CA GLU A 58 -18.87 -9.23 34.70
C GLU A 58 -19.06 -9.49 33.19
N MET A 59 -19.79 -8.60 32.51
CA MET A 59 -20.11 -8.73 31.08
C MET A 59 -19.14 -7.94 30.17
N ARG A 60 -18.15 -7.26 30.76
CA ARG A 60 -17.11 -6.52 30.04
C ARG A 60 -15.90 -7.41 29.82
N VAL A 61 -15.89 -8.11 28.70
CA VAL A 61 -14.81 -9.04 28.32
C VAL A 61 -13.68 -8.29 27.64
N ASN A 62 -13.95 -7.67 26.49
CA ASN A 62 -12.91 -7.02 25.69
C ASN A 62 -13.48 -5.82 24.89
N PRO A 63 -12.90 -4.61 25.06
CA PRO A 63 -13.44 -3.39 24.44
C PRO A 63 -13.22 -3.28 22.92
N PHE A 64 -12.51 -4.23 22.31
CA PHE A 64 -12.25 -4.30 20.87
C PHE A 64 -13.18 -5.28 20.13
N CYS A 65 -13.88 -6.18 20.84
CA CYS A 65 -14.98 -6.99 20.28
C CYS A 65 -16.37 -6.64 20.86
N GLN A 66 -16.44 -5.64 21.74
CA GLN A 66 -17.68 -5.11 22.30
C GLN A 66 -17.81 -3.59 22.11
N ASP A 67 -19.05 -3.13 21.97
CA ASP A 67 -19.45 -1.73 21.96
C ASP A 67 -19.47 -1.16 23.38
N TRP A 68 -18.30 -1.02 24.01
CA TRP A 68 -18.07 -0.18 25.18
C TRP A 68 -16.62 0.30 25.15
N LYS A 69 -16.30 1.40 25.83
CA LYS A 69 -14.93 1.93 25.82
C LYS A 69 -14.39 2.21 27.22
N PRO A 70 -13.14 1.84 27.50
CA PRO A 70 -12.47 2.21 28.74
C PRO A 70 -12.11 3.71 28.75
N ASN A 71 -11.94 4.25 29.95
CA ASN A 71 -11.46 5.59 30.21
C ASN A 71 -9.91 5.63 30.11
N PRO A 72 -9.33 6.24 29.07
CA PRO A 72 -7.88 6.22 28.87
C PRO A 72 -7.10 6.85 30.03
N HIS A 73 -7.66 7.88 30.67
CA HIS A 73 -6.96 8.64 31.71
C HIS A 73 -6.67 7.84 32.98
N LYS A 74 -7.43 6.76 33.22
CA LYS A 74 -7.24 5.87 34.38
C LYS A 74 -6.35 4.66 34.08
N LEU A 75 -5.89 4.51 32.84
CA LEU A 75 -5.11 3.35 32.42
C LEU A 75 -3.60 3.64 32.44
N PRO A 76 -2.74 2.63 32.61
CA PRO A 76 -1.31 2.76 32.38
C PRO A 76 -0.99 3.21 30.96
N PHE A 77 0.12 3.93 30.80
CA PHE A 77 0.55 4.51 29.52
C PHE A 77 0.51 3.53 28.35
N ILE A 78 0.97 2.28 28.53
CA ILE A 78 0.98 1.28 27.46
C ILE A 78 -0.44 0.99 26.94
N LEU A 79 -1.42 0.80 27.83
CA LEU A 79 -2.81 0.54 27.44
C LEU A 79 -3.44 1.76 26.77
N GLN A 80 -3.10 2.97 27.22
CA GLN A 80 -3.50 4.20 26.52
C GLN A 80 -2.98 4.23 25.08
N GLN A 81 -1.72 3.83 24.86
CA GLN A 81 -1.14 3.78 23.53
C GLN A 81 -1.77 2.69 22.66
N ILE A 82 -2.11 1.52 23.22
CA ILE A 82 -2.84 0.45 22.52
C ILE A 82 -4.20 0.96 22.04
N LEU A 83 -4.99 1.60 22.90
CA LEU A 83 -6.27 2.21 22.52
C LEU A 83 -6.11 3.29 21.45
N ARG A 84 -5.07 4.12 21.58
CA ARG A 84 -4.78 5.18 20.60
C ARG A 84 -4.46 4.58 19.23
N VAL A 85 -3.57 3.59 19.13
CA VAL A 85 -3.20 3.04 17.82
C VAL A 85 -4.32 2.23 17.18
N ALA A 86 -5.14 1.52 17.98
CA ALA A 86 -6.32 0.84 17.47
C ALA A 86 -7.28 1.82 16.80
N ARG A 87 -7.49 3.00 17.40
CA ARG A 87 -8.34 4.05 16.81
C ARG A 87 -7.65 4.76 15.64
N ALA A 88 -6.40 5.19 15.80
CA ALA A 88 -5.68 5.99 14.81
C ALA A 88 -5.44 5.24 13.50
N TYR A 89 -5.42 3.90 13.56
CA TYR A 89 -5.20 3.04 12.41
C TYR A 89 -6.41 2.13 12.11
N ASP A 90 -7.61 2.53 12.55
CA ASP A 90 -8.89 1.92 12.16
C ASP A 90 -8.94 0.39 12.34
N LEU A 91 -8.74 -0.08 13.57
CA LEU A 91 -8.97 -1.48 13.93
C LEU A 91 -10.45 -1.84 13.76
N VAL A 92 -10.71 -2.90 13.01
CA VAL A 92 -12.05 -3.49 12.79
C VAL A 92 -12.02 -4.99 13.09
N LEU A 93 -13.20 -5.55 13.37
CA LEU A 93 -13.44 -6.98 13.42
C LEU A 93 -14.21 -7.34 12.16
N ASP A 94 -13.52 -7.87 11.15
CA ASP A 94 -14.10 -7.96 9.81
C ASP A 94 -13.51 -9.07 8.96
N ARG A 95 -14.38 -9.80 8.26
CA ARG A 95 -14.08 -10.59 7.07
C ARG A 95 -15.29 -10.62 6.13
N PRO A 96 -15.10 -10.96 4.83
CA PRO A 96 -16.22 -11.26 3.93
C PRO A 96 -17.12 -12.38 4.49
N TYR A 97 -16.48 -13.43 5.00
CA TYR A 97 -17.11 -14.61 5.58
C TYR A 97 -16.68 -14.78 7.04
N ILE A 98 -17.65 -14.99 7.93
CA ILE A 98 -17.45 -15.28 9.35
C ILE A 98 -18.15 -16.63 9.65
N PRO A 99 -17.40 -17.70 9.92
CA PRO A 99 -17.97 -19.02 10.16
C PRO A 99 -18.83 -19.03 11.42
N TYR A 100 -19.85 -19.88 11.42
CA TYR A 100 -20.77 -20.08 12.54
C TYR A 100 -20.04 -20.20 13.89
N ARG A 101 -19.05 -21.09 13.98
CA ARG A 101 -18.25 -21.30 15.20
C ARG A 101 -17.61 -20.03 15.76
N VAL A 102 -17.31 -19.02 14.94
CA VAL A 102 -16.70 -17.76 15.41
C VAL A 102 -17.78 -16.76 15.79
N ARG A 103 -18.97 -16.81 15.17
CA ARG A 103 -20.13 -15.98 15.56
C ARG A 103 -20.60 -16.33 16.97
N VAL A 104 -20.71 -17.63 17.30
CA VAL A 104 -21.16 -18.10 18.63
C VAL A 104 -20.17 -17.75 19.76
N MET A 105 -18.87 -17.65 19.46
CA MET A 105 -17.81 -17.20 20.38
C MET A 105 -17.84 -15.69 20.69
N MET A 106 -18.71 -14.91 20.05
CA MET A 106 -18.78 -13.47 20.29
C MET A 106 -19.50 -13.17 21.62
N PRO A 107 -19.14 -12.09 22.33
CA PRO A 107 -19.86 -11.69 23.53
C PRO A 107 -21.32 -11.32 23.23
N ALA A 108 -22.26 -11.89 23.99
CA ALA A 108 -23.68 -11.60 23.84
C ALA A 108 -24.03 -10.15 24.19
N TRP A 109 -23.35 -9.57 25.18
CA TRP A 109 -23.65 -8.22 25.68
C TRP A 109 -22.77 -7.18 25.03
N ALA A 110 -23.34 -6.00 24.76
CA ALA A 110 -22.67 -4.95 23.99
C ALA A 110 -22.04 -5.46 22.69
N HIS A 111 -22.74 -6.34 21.98
CA HIS A 111 -22.24 -6.90 20.73
C HIS A 111 -22.05 -5.80 19.65
N LEU A 112 -20.89 -5.76 18.99
CA LEU A 112 -20.53 -4.70 18.02
C LEU A 112 -21.45 -4.65 16.78
N GLY A 113 -21.99 -5.79 16.38
CA GLY A 113 -22.85 -5.93 15.20
C GLY A 113 -24.33 -5.63 15.42
N ARG A 114 -24.74 -4.90 16.47
CA ARG A 114 -26.17 -4.62 16.73
C ARG A 114 -26.65 -3.36 16.01
N PHE A 115 -27.82 -3.41 15.38
CA PHE A 115 -28.44 -2.23 14.75
C PHE A 115 -29.07 -1.26 15.75
N ALA A 116 -29.53 -1.78 16.88
CA ALA A 116 -30.18 -0.99 17.93
C ALA A 116 -29.55 -1.27 19.29
N ARG A 117 -29.52 -0.24 20.13
CA ARG A 117 -29.07 -0.37 21.51
C ARG A 117 -30.14 -1.09 22.31
N ALA A 118 -29.89 -2.35 22.67
CA ALA A 118 -30.76 -3.08 23.60
C ALA A 118 -30.69 -2.49 25.01
N TRP A 119 -31.82 -2.50 25.72
CA TRP A 119 -31.84 -2.16 27.15
C TRP A 119 -31.33 -3.33 27.98
N GLU A 120 -30.03 -3.34 28.22
CA GLU A 120 -29.32 -4.46 28.86
C GLU A 120 -29.54 -4.59 30.39
N ASN A 121 -30.36 -3.72 30.98
CA ASN A 121 -30.59 -3.61 32.43
C ASN A 121 -32.03 -3.93 32.86
N ASN A 122 -32.82 -4.56 32.00
CA ASN A 122 -34.16 -5.03 32.37
C ASN A 122 -34.09 -6.31 33.23
N PRO A 123 -35.17 -6.69 33.94
CA PRO A 123 -35.18 -7.87 34.81
C PRO A 123 -34.80 -9.18 34.10
N THR A 124 -35.25 -9.37 32.86
CA THR A 124 -34.94 -10.55 32.05
C THR A 124 -33.47 -10.61 31.68
N SER A 125 -32.88 -9.50 31.21
CA SER A 125 -31.44 -9.42 30.93
C SER A 125 -30.59 -9.63 32.18
N LYS A 126 -31.06 -9.20 33.36
CA LYS A 126 -30.38 -9.54 34.63
C LYS A 126 -30.45 -11.04 34.91
N CYS A 127 -31.62 -11.66 34.72
CA CYS A 127 -31.79 -13.10 34.87
C CYS A 127 -30.86 -13.88 33.93
N LEU A 128 -30.83 -13.53 32.64
CA LEU A 128 -29.93 -14.11 31.63
C LEU A 128 -28.46 -13.98 32.05
N LYS A 129 -28.04 -12.83 32.58
CA LYS A 129 -26.67 -12.59 33.02
C LYS A 129 -26.27 -13.36 34.27
N THR A 130 -27.13 -13.45 35.27
CA THR A 130 -26.74 -13.92 36.61
C THR A 130 -27.20 -15.34 36.93
N ARG A 131 -28.35 -15.78 36.38
CA ARG A 131 -28.90 -17.12 36.65
C ARG A 131 -28.51 -18.09 35.55
N HIS A 132 -28.73 -17.70 34.29
CA HIS A 132 -28.34 -18.52 33.12
C HIS A 132 -26.88 -18.32 32.71
N GLU A 133 -26.13 -17.40 33.35
CA GLU A 133 -24.72 -17.11 33.06
C GLU A 133 -24.42 -16.85 31.55
N ALA A 134 -25.42 -16.35 30.81
CA ALA A 134 -25.36 -16.20 29.37
C ALA A 134 -24.44 -15.03 28.97
N SER A 135 -23.15 -15.31 28.80
CA SER A 135 -22.11 -14.34 28.43
C SER A 135 -21.79 -14.27 26.92
N MET A 136 -21.96 -15.36 26.19
CA MET A 136 -21.64 -15.51 24.76
C MET A 136 -22.90 -15.66 23.91
N VAL A 137 -22.76 -15.44 22.60
CA VAL A 137 -23.82 -15.65 21.61
C VAL A 137 -24.28 -17.11 21.61
N GLU A 138 -23.36 -18.07 21.80
CA GLU A 138 -23.65 -19.50 21.98
C GLU A 138 -24.72 -19.74 23.08
N HIS A 139 -24.52 -19.18 24.27
CA HIS A 139 -25.48 -19.35 25.37
C HIS A 139 -26.85 -18.73 25.07
N LEU A 140 -26.92 -17.68 24.26
CA LEU A 140 -28.22 -17.10 23.85
C LEU A 140 -28.92 -17.98 22.81
N GLU A 141 -28.16 -18.66 21.95
CA GLU A 141 -28.68 -19.59 20.96
C GLU A 141 -29.28 -20.81 21.67
N GLU A 142 -28.53 -21.44 22.57
CA GLU A 142 -28.99 -22.57 23.38
C GLU A 142 -30.28 -22.23 24.16
N LEU A 143 -30.41 -21.00 24.68
CA LEU A 143 -31.62 -20.57 25.39
C LEU A 143 -32.80 -20.22 24.46
N ALA A 144 -32.52 -19.86 23.21
CA ALA A 144 -33.54 -19.52 22.21
C ALA A 144 -34.08 -20.75 21.49
N GLU A 145 -33.36 -21.87 21.52
CA GLU A 145 -33.80 -23.15 20.97
C GLU A 145 -34.99 -23.70 21.78
N GLN A 146 -36.17 -23.71 21.15
CA GLN A 146 -37.39 -24.31 21.68
C GLN A 146 -37.53 -25.73 21.14
N ASP A 147 -36.79 -26.67 21.74
CA ASP A 147 -36.70 -28.04 21.23
C ASP A 147 -37.90 -28.95 21.60
N GLU A 148 -38.80 -28.49 22.47
CA GLU A 148 -39.90 -29.31 22.97
C GLU A 148 -41.26 -28.91 22.37
N LEU A 149 -41.95 -29.91 21.78
CA LEU A 149 -43.27 -29.76 21.15
C LEU A 149 -44.37 -29.28 22.14
N ASP A 150 -44.16 -29.50 23.44
CA ASP A 150 -45.10 -29.16 24.52
C ASP A 150 -44.75 -27.82 25.21
N HIS A 151 -43.85 -27.02 24.64
CA HIS A 151 -43.51 -25.70 25.17
C HIS A 151 -44.71 -24.74 25.16
N SER A 152 -44.87 -23.95 26.22
CA SER A 152 -45.91 -22.93 26.36
C SER A 152 -45.38 -21.63 26.95
N ASP A 153 -46.01 -20.51 26.61
CA ASP A 153 -45.65 -19.15 27.06
C ASP A 153 -45.99 -18.85 28.54
N TYR A 154 -46.08 -19.89 29.38
CA TYR A 154 -46.40 -19.79 30.79
C TYR A 154 -45.16 -20.03 31.67
N SER A 155 -45.12 -19.38 32.84
CA SER A 155 -43.99 -19.51 33.79
C SER A 155 -43.83 -20.92 34.38
N ASP A 156 -44.91 -21.69 34.38
CA ASP A 156 -45.05 -23.04 34.93
C ASP A 156 -45.05 -24.13 33.83
N CYS A 157 -44.62 -23.80 32.61
CA CYS A 157 -44.49 -24.78 31.52
C CYS A 157 -43.75 -26.05 31.98
N GLU A 158 -44.32 -27.23 31.70
CA GLU A 158 -43.83 -28.53 32.21
C GLU A 158 -42.72 -29.15 31.34
N CYS A 159 -42.18 -28.41 30.36
CA CYS A 159 -41.11 -28.89 29.50
C CYS A 159 -39.78 -28.99 30.27
N GLU A 160 -38.91 -29.93 29.88
CA GLU A 160 -37.63 -30.23 30.56
C GLU A 160 -36.73 -28.98 30.63
N ASN A 161 -36.67 -28.19 29.56
CA ASN A 161 -35.91 -26.94 29.52
C ASN A 161 -36.42 -25.91 30.54
N CYS A 162 -37.74 -25.73 30.66
CA CYS A 162 -38.33 -24.78 31.62
C CYS A 162 -38.20 -25.26 33.06
N GLU A 163 -38.28 -26.57 33.30
CA GLU A 163 -38.04 -27.16 34.62
C GLU A 163 -36.58 -26.95 35.07
N THR A 164 -35.63 -27.23 34.18
CA THR A 164 -34.20 -26.99 34.40
C THR A 164 -33.92 -25.52 34.73
N ASP A 165 -34.49 -24.60 33.94
CA ASP A 165 -34.35 -23.16 34.16
C ASP A 165 -34.96 -22.69 35.50
N ARG A 166 -36.09 -23.25 35.92
CA ARG A 166 -36.65 -22.99 37.25
C ARG A 166 -35.75 -23.54 38.36
N GLY A 167 -35.08 -24.66 38.13
CA GLY A 167 -34.10 -25.28 39.05
C GLY A 167 -32.92 -24.38 39.38
N ILE A 168 -32.44 -23.57 38.41
CA ILE A 168 -31.42 -22.52 38.62
C ILE A 168 -32.02 -21.20 39.13
N GLY A 169 -33.31 -21.20 39.43
CA GLY A 169 -34.05 -20.08 40.01
C GLY A 169 -34.63 -19.10 39.00
N CYS A 170 -34.73 -19.41 37.70
CA CYS A 170 -35.40 -18.53 36.73
C CYS A 170 -36.91 -18.41 37.05
N PRO A 171 -37.49 -17.20 37.13
CA PRO A 171 -38.88 -17.04 37.54
C PRO A 171 -39.87 -17.19 36.37
N ALA A 172 -39.39 -17.06 35.13
CA ALA A 172 -40.18 -17.14 33.92
C ALA A 172 -39.29 -17.54 32.74
N PRO A 173 -39.00 -18.85 32.57
CA PRO A 173 -38.10 -19.36 31.52
C PRO A 173 -38.47 -18.88 30.11
N TYR A 174 -39.75 -18.93 29.73
CA TYR A 174 -40.22 -18.46 28.41
C TYR A 174 -39.84 -17.01 28.10
N LYS A 175 -39.85 -16.11 29.10
CA LYS A 175 -39.44 -14.71 28.91
C LYS A 175 -37.95 -14.60 28.62
N CYS A 176 -37.15 -15.43 29.27
CA CYS A 176 -35.69 -15.47 29.07
C CYS A 176 -35.37 -16.05 27.68
N SER A 177 -36.04 -17.13 27.28
CA SER A 177 -35.92 -17.71 25.93
C SER A 177 -36.31 -16.71 24.84
N ASN A 178 -37.50 -16.10 24.93
CA ASN A 178 -37.96 -15.08 23.98
C ASN A 178 -37.00 -13.88 23.93
N ALA A 179 -36.52 -13.40 25.08
CA ALA A 179 -35.56 -12.31 25.13
C ALA A 179 -34.19 -12.69 24.53
N ALA A 180 -33.76 -13.95 24.65
CA ALA A 180 -32.56 -14.44 23.99
C ALA A 180 -32.72 -14.41 22.46
N GLY A 181 -33.85 -14.91 21.95
CA GLY A 181 -34.23 -14.80 20.54
C GLY A 181 -34.27 -13.35 20.03
N ASP A 182 -34.89 -12.43 20.77
CA ASP A 182 -34.93 -11.01 20.45
C ASP A 182 -33.52 -10.38 20.36
N LEU A 183 -32.61 -10.76 21.28
CA LEU A 183 -31.23 -10.27 21.29
C LEU A 183 -30.40 -10.80 20.11
N LEU A 184 -30.71 -11.99 19.61
CA LEU A 184 -30.11 -12.57 18.41
C LEU A 184 -30.69 -11.94 17.13
N ALA A 185 -31.99 -11.66 17.11
CA ALA A 185 -32.69 -11.09 15.96
C ALA A 185 -32.19 -9.68 15.57
N ILE A 186 -31.74 -8.89 16.55
CA ILE A 186 -31.20 -7.54 16.32
C ILE A 186 -29.74 -7.49 15.84
N LEU A 187 -29.09 -8.66 15.71
CA LEU A 187 -27.74 -8.75 15.14
C LEU A 187 -27.79 -8.50 13.63
N ALA A 188 -26.83 -7.73 13.12
CA ALA A 188 -26.65 -7.52 11.70
C ALA A 188 -26.45 -8.85 10.97
N PRO A 189 -26.90 -8.99 9.70
CA PRO A 189 -26.89 -10.28 8.98
C PRO A 189 -25.54 -11.01 9.03
N LYS A 190 -24.46 -10.25 9.01
CA LYS A 190 -23.10 -10.79 9.14
C LYS A 190 -22.79 -11.55 10.43
N TRP A 191 -23.42 -11.15 11.53
CA TRP A 191 -23.24 -11.72 12.86
C TRP A 191 -24.42 -12.60 13.29
N ASN A 192 -25.57 -12.44 12.65
CA ASN A 192 -26.76 -13.22 12.91
C ASN A 192 -26.53 -14.69 12.53
N LEU A 193 -26.85 -15.62 13.43
CA LEU A 193 -26.62 -17.05 13.27
C LEU A 193 -27.48 -17.67 12.16
N ASN A 194 -28.69 -17.14 11.95
CA ASN A 194 -29.64 -17.58 10.92
C ASN A 194 -29.24 -17.16 9.50
N THR A 195 -28.26 -16.27 9.36
CA THR A 195 -27.75 -15.93 8.03
C THR A 195 -26.87 -17.05 7.53
N ILE A 196 -27.37 -17.76 6.51
CA ILE A 196 -26.58 -18.72 5.73
C ILE A 196 -25.50 -17.94 5.00
N GLN A 197 -24.25 -18.14 5.42
CA GLN A 197 -23.11 -17.67 4.66
C GLN A 197 -22.65 -18.82 3.75
N ASP A 198 -21.98 -18.52 2.63
CA ASP A 198 -21.43 -19.53 1.71
C ASP A 198 -20.45 -20.47 2.46
N ASP A 199 -20.98 -21.47 3.18
CA ASP A 199 -20.26 -22.53 3.89
C ASP A 199 -19.83 -23.58 2.86
N LEU A 200 -18.87 -23.21 2.03
CA LEU A 200 -18.18 -24.16 1.17
C LEU A 200 -16.72 -24.17 1.59
N GLU A 201 -16.41 -25.03 2.58
CA GLU A 201 -15.12 -25.72 2.53
C GLU A 201 -15.04 -26.29 1.11
N SER A 202 -14.13 -25.78 0.27
CA SER A 202 -13.87 -26.42 -1.01
C SER A 202 -13.60 -27.90 -0.71
N PRO A 203 -14.37 -28.85 -1.29
CA PRO A 203 -14.26 -30.27 -0.95
C PRO A 203 -12.87 -30.86 -1.28
N ASN A 204 -12.05 -30.11 -2.02
CA ASN A 204 -10.67 -30.48 -2.33
C ASN A 204 -9.68 -29.77 -1.39
N PRO A 205 -8.79 -30.52 -0.70
CA PRO A 205 -7.74 -29.92 0.10
C PRO A 205 -6.85 -29.01 -0.78
N VAL A 206 -6.45 -27.87 -0.21
CA VAL A 206 -5.58 -26.91 -0.90
C VAL A 206 -4.19 -27.51 -1.10
N ASP A 207 -3.91 -28.03 -2.29
CA ASP A 207 -2.56 -28.44 -2.68
C ASP A 207 -1.86 -27.30 -3.43
N ARG A 208 -1.15 -26.46 -2.66
CA ARG A 208 -0.36 -25.35 -3.21
C ARG A 208 0.75 -25.81 -4.15
N THR A 209 1.23 -27.04 -4.01
CA THR A 209 2.30 -27.56 -4.88
C THR A 209 1.73 -27.93 -6.24
N LEU A 210 0.54 -28.52 -6.29
CA LEU A 210 -0.19 -28.77 -7.53
C LEU A 210 -0.60 -27.46 -8.20
N ASP A 211 -1.18 -26.51 -7.45
CA ASP A 211 -1.55 -25.20 -8.03
C ASP A 211 -0.34 -24.45 -8.58
N GLN A 212 0.81 -24.51 -7.88
CA GLN A 212 2.05 -23.89 -8.35
C GLN A 212 2.59 -24.59 -9.61
N ARG A 213 2.50 -25.92 -9.70
CA ARG A 213 2.86 -26.69 -10.91
C ARG A 213 1.93 -26.37 -12.08
N ALA A 214 0.62 -26.35 -11.85
CA ALA A 214 -0.37 -25.98 -12.86
C ALA A 214 -0.09 -24.56 -13.40
N LEU A 215 0.13 -23.59 -12.52
CA LEU A 215 0.53 -22.24 -12.88
C LEU A 215 1.85 -22.21 -13.68
N ASP A 216 2.82 -23.04 -13.32
CA ASP A 216 4.12 -23.11 -14.01
C ASP A 216 4.02 -23.72 -15.40
N ASN A 217 3.09 -24.66 -15.60
CA ASN A 217 2.76 -25.29 -16.87
C ASN A 217 1.79 -24.45 -17.74
N GLY A 218 1.16 -23.42 -17.15
CA GLY A 218 0.13 -22.63 -17.82
C GLY A 218 -1.24 -23.30 -17.87
N GLU A 219 -1.49 -24.24 -16.96
CA GLU A 219 -2.76 -24.92 -16.77
C GLU A 219 -3.72 -24.05 -15.90
N PRO A 220 -5.05 -24.29 -15.98
CA PRO A 220 -6.02 -23.58 -15.17
C PRO A 220 -5.83 -23.83 -13.67
N VAL A 221 -5.93 -22.76 -12.88
CA VAL A 221 -5.94 -22.80 -11.41
C VAL A 221 -7.28 -22.27 -10.92
N VAL A 222 -7.95 -23.02 -10.05
CA VAL A 222 -9.25 -22.65 -9.48
C VAL A 222 -9.08 -21.45 -8.54
N PHE A 223 -9.92 -20.42 -8.71
CA PHE A 223 -10.06 -19.34 -7.73
C PHE A 223 -10.91 -19.84 -6.55
N ARG A 224 -10.33 -19.81 -5.35
CA ARG A 224 -11.03 -20.19 -4.13
C ARG A 224 -11.51 -18.94 -3.39
N LYS A 225 -12.82 -18.85 -3.14
CA LYS A 225 -13.44 -17.68 -2.47
C LYS A 225 -12.81 -17.42 -1.09
N PHE A 226 -12.65 -18.47 -0.28
CA PHE A 226 -12.21 -18.37 1.12
C PHE A 226 -11.18 -19.46 1.48
N GLU A 227 -9.87 -19.17 1.37
CA GLU A 227 -8.83 -20.17 1.68
C GLU A 227 -8.37 -20.20 3.15
N ALA A 228 -8.55 -19.11 3.90
CA ALA A 228 -8.05 -18.97 5.27
C ALA A 228 -9.18 -18.82 6.27
N ILE A 229 -10.03 -19.84 6.40
CA ILE A 229 -11.22 -19.82 7.27
C ILE A 229 -10.78 -19.52 8.73
N PRO A 230 -11.28 -18.43 9.34
CA PRO A 230 -10.89 -18.07 10.70
C PRO A 230 -11.40 -19.12 11.69
N LYS A 231 -10.55 -19.48 12.66
CA LYS A 231 -10.90 -20.43 13.74
C LYS A 231 -11.33 -19.77 15.04
N GLU A 232 -10.93 -18.52 15.21
CA GLU A 232 -11.06 -17.77 16.46
C GLU A 232 -11.29 -16.30 16.14
N VAL A 233 -11.88 -15.56 17.08
CA VAL A 233 -12.12 -14.11 16.98
C VAL A 233 -10.83 -13.33 16.68
N ALA A 234 -9.69 -13.79 17.21
CA ALA A 234 -8.37 -13.20 16.97
C ALA A 234 -8.02 -13.07 15.47
N HIS A 235 -8.51 -13.98 14.62
CA HIS A 235 -8.26 -14.01 13.18
C HIS A 235 -9.15 -13.03 12.37
N LEU A 236 -10.14 -12.42 13.02
CA LEU A 236 -11.03 -11.40 12.44
C LEU A 236 -10.51 -9.98 12.62
N TYR A 237 -9.59 -9.73 13.56
CA TYR A 237 -9.05 -8.39 13.76
C TYR A 237 -8.23 -7.94 12.55
N ARG A 238 -8.65 -6.84 11.93
CA ARG A 238 -7.95 -6.20 10.81
C ARG A 238 -7.66 -4.75 11.14
N ILE A 239 -6.51 -4.25 10.70
CA ILE A 239 -6.03 -2.88 10.96
C ILE A 239 -5.68 -2.19 9.64
N PHE A 240 -5.67 -0.86 9.65
CA PHE A 240 -5.55 0.01 8.48
C PHE A 240 -6.75 -0.09 7.52
N SER A 241 -7.95 -0.36 8.07
CA SER A 241 -9.15 -0.68 7.29
C SER A 241 -9.55 0.40 6.30
N ARG A 242 -9.48 1.69 6.67
CA ARG A 242 -9.80 2.82 5.75
C ARG A 242 -8.70 3.14 4.74
N HIS A 243 -7.48 2.64 4.95
CA HIS A 243 -6.35 2.87 4.04
C HIS A 243 -6.15 1.73 3.04
N LEU A 244 -6.41 0.50 3.46
CA LEU A 244 -6.32 -0.72 2.67
C LEU A 244 -7.74 -1.24 2.46
N THR A 245 -8.49 -0.63 1.55
CA THR A 245 -9.88 -0.98 1.25
C THR A 245 -10.18 -0.61 -0.20
N ILE A 246 -11.21 -1.23 -0.79
CA ILE A 246 -11.73 -0.82 -2.09
C ILE A 246 -12.30 0.60 -2.04
N ASN A 247 -13.03 0.93 -0.96
CA ASN A 247 -13.61 2.26 -0.74
C ASN A 247 -13.10 2.86 0.57
N ARG A 248 -12.46 4.03 0.47
CA ARG A 248 -11.84 4.73 1.61
C ARG A 248 -12.84 5.58 2.40
N GLU A 249 -14.03 5.80 1.85
CA GLU A 249 -15.09 6.60 2.47
C GLU A 249 -15.90 5.79 3.48
N THR A 250 -15.92 4.45 3.34
CA THR A 250 -16.61 3.53 4.26
C THR A 250 -16.09 3.71 5.69
N THR A 251 -17.00 3.96 6.62
CA THR A 251 -16.66 4.18 8.03
C THR A 251 -16.41 2.85 8.76
N VAL A 252 -15.76 2.92 9.93
CA VAL A 252 -15.51 1.75 10.78
C VAL A 252 -16.82 1.09 11.22
N ASP A 253 -17.84 1.89 11.54
CA ASP A 253 -19.14 1.40 12.01
C ASP A 253 -19.94 0.72 10.89
N GLU A 254 -19.86 1.25 9.66
CA GLU A 254 -20.41 0.60 8.46
C GLU A 254 -19.73 -0.75 8.18
N ILE A 255 -18.41 -0.86 8.38
CA ILE A 255 -17.70 -2.13 8.21
C ILE A 255 -18.21 -3.20 9.20
N TRP A 256 -18.49 -2.83 10.45
CA TRP A 256 -19.00 -3.78 11.46
C TRP A 256 -20.42 -4.27 11.18
N THR A 257 -21.24 -3.43 10.56
CA THR A 257 -22.69 -3.68 10.37
C THR A 257 -23.08 -4.06 8.95
N ARG A 258 -22.13 -4.05 8.00
CA ARG A 258 -22.39 -4.46 6.62
C ARG A 258 -22.89 -5.90 6.52
N ASP A 259 -23.57 -6.19 5.42
CA ASP A 259 -24.07 -7.53 5.13
C ASP A 259 -22.97 -8.59 5.00
N ALA A 260 -23.36 -9.86 5.19
CA ALA A 260 -22.52 -11.00 4.89
C ALA A 260 -22.25 -11.10 3.37
N ALA A 261 -21.08 -11.64 3.01
CA ALA A 261 -20.74 -11.97 1.63
C ALA A 261 -21.45 -13.26 1.17
N THR A 262 -22.77 -13.20 1.00
CA THR A 262 -23.60 -14.31 0.51
C THR A 262 -23.73 -14.27 -1.02
N THR A 263 -23.93 -15.42 -1.65
CA THR A 263 -24.39 -15.47 -3.05
C THR A 263 -25.83 -15.97 -3.12
N ASP A 264 -26.73 -15.13 -3.66
CA ASP A 264 -28.16 -15.45 -3.71
C ASP A 264 -28.53 -16.37 -4.89
N SER A 265 -27.58 -16.64 -5.79
CA SER A 265 -27.75 -17.47 -6.97
C SER A 265 -27.05 -18.82 -6.85
N GLN A 266 -27.63 -19.84 -7.48
CA GLN A 266 -27.03 -21.17 -7.60
C GLN A 266 -26.27 -21.30 -8.92
N PRO A 267 -25.17 -22.07 -8.98
CA PRO A 267 -24.47 -22.33 -10.23
C PRO A 267 -25.40 -22.97 -11.26
N ASN A 268 -25.39 -22.46 -12.48
CA ASN A 268 -26.13 -23.04 -13.59
C ASN A 268 -25.29 -24.10 -14.34
N ASN A 269 -25.97 -24.94 -15.11
CA ASN A 269 -25.35 -25.96 -15.96
C ASN A 269 -24.97 -25.47 -17.37
N ARG A 270 -24.89 -24.15 -17.59
CA ARG A 270 -24.48 -23.62 -18.90
C ARG A 270 -23.03 -23.99 -19.21
N PRO A 271 -22.65 -24.08 -20.50
CA PRO A 271 -21.26 -24.26 -20.90
C PRO A 271 -20.35 -23.18 -20.28
N VAL A 272 -19.12 -23.55 -19.94
CA VAL A 272 -18.15 -22.61 -19.36
C VAL A 272 -17.93 -21.44 -20.32
N ALA A 273 -18.03 -20.21 -19.83
CA ALA A 273 -17.65 -19.03 -20.62
C ALA A 273 -16.13 -18.87 -20.60
N VAL A 274 -15.51 -18.66 -21.76
CA VAL A 274 -14.06 -18.45 -21.89
C VAL A 274 -13.78 -16.98 -22.17
N ALA A 275 -12.91 -16.36 -21.38
CA ALA A 275 -12.54 -14.96 -21.54
C ALA A 275 -11.03 -14.79 -21.65
N TYR A 276 -10.56 -14.12 -22.69
CA TYR A 276 -9.16 -13.68 -22.79
C TYR A 276 -9.04 -12.27 -22.22
N ALA A 277 -8.39 -12.13 -21.07
CA ALA A 277 -8.26 -10.88 -20.31
C ALA A 277 -6.80 -10.40 -20.27
N CYS A 278 -6.44 -9.46 -21.15
CA CYS A 278 -5.05 -9.02 -21.33
C CYS A 278 -4.84 -7.55 -20.94
N GLY A 279 -3.68 -7.28 -20.32
CA GLY A 279 -3.20 -5.92 -20.05
C GLY A 279 -1.97 -5.56 -20.90
N ALA A 280 -1.80 -4.28 -21.22
CA ALA A 280 -0.63 -3.76 -21.93
C ALA A 280 -0.24 -2.36 -21.45
N VAL A 281 1.02 -1.96 -21.66
CA VAL A 281 1.55 -0.64 -21.29
C VAL A 281 2.25 -0.01 -22.49
N LEU A 282 1.88 1.22 -22.81
CA LEU A 282 2.58 2.10 -23.75
C LEU A 282 3.70 2.85 -23.03
N HIS A 283 4.80 3.10 -23.74
CA HIS A 283 5.95 3.86 -23.24
C HIS A 283 6.49 3.33 -21.91
N GLY A 284 6.65 2.00 -21.81
CA GLY A 284 7.07 1.26 -20.61
C GLY A 284 8.49 1.61 -20.13
N GLY A 285 8.71 2.86 -19.71
CA GLY A 285 9.99 3.41 -19.27
C GLY A 285 10.03 4.93 -19.18
N LEU A 286 9.00 5.66 -19.62
CA LEU A 286 9.06 7.12 -19.79
C LEU A 286 7.98 7.85 -18.98
N ASP A 287 8.08 9.17 -18.85
CA ASP A 287 6.97 9.99 -18.36
C ASP A 287 5.79 9.91 -19.34
N GLY A 288 4.56 9.81 -18.84
CA GLY A 288 3.38 9.62 -19.70
C GLY A 288 3.05 8.17 -20.09
N LYS A 289 3.54 7.17 -19.33
CA LYS A 289 3.05 5.78 -19.44
C LYS A 289 1.53 5.78 -19.45
N LYS A 290 0.96 5.05 -20.41
CA LYS A 290 -0.47 4.74 -20.45
C LYS A 290 -0.61 3.24 -20.46
N SER A 291 -1.68 2.74 -19.89
CA SER A 291 -1.95 1.31 -19.89
C SER A 291 -3.37 1.06 -20.32
N GLY A 292 -3.59 -0.09 -20.94
CA GLY A 292 -4.89 -0.46 -21.47
C GLY A 292 -5.17 -1.90 -21.17
N TYR A 293 -6.46 -2.22 -21.18
CA TYR A 293 -6.98 -3.56 -20.99
C TYR A 293 -7.83 -3.96 -22.19
N ALA A 294 -7.94 -5.25 -22.42
CA ALA A 294 -8.90 -5.82 -23.37
C ALA A 294 -9.38 -7.18 -22.86
N VAL A 295 -10.66 -7.43 -23.09
CA VAL A 295 -11.38 -8.67 -22.82
C VAL A 295 -11.99 -9.15 -24.13
N HIS A 296 -11.77 -10.41 -24.46
CA HIS A 296 -12.33 -11.04 -25.66
C HIS A 296 -13.00 -12.38 -25.33
N PHE A 297 -14.22 -12.56 -25.84
CA PHE A 297 -15.03 -13.76 -25.71
C PHE A 297 -15.12 -14.48 -27.08
N PRO A 298 -14.42 -15.61 -27.28
CA PRO A 298 -14.25 -16.24 -28.59
C PRO A 298 -15.55 -16.86 -29.13
N GLU A 299 -16.47 -17.30 -28.25
CA GLU A 299 -17.74 -17.91 -28.62
C GLU A 299 -18.93 -16.95 -28.42
N HIS A 300 -18.65 -15.65 -28.32
CA HIS A 300 -19.64 -14.60 -28.06
C HIS A 300 -20.45 -14.83 -26.77
N GLU A 301 -19.81 -15.39 -25.74
CA GLU A 301 -20.43 -15.65 -24.45
C GLU A 301 -20.83 -14.36 -23.73
N ALA A 302 -20.15 -13.26 -24.06
CA ALA A 302 -20.49 -11.88 -23.68
C ALA A 302 -19.87 -10.89 -24.70
N SER A 303 -20.19 -9.60 -24.54
CA SER A 303 -19.61 -8.54 -25.37
C SER A 303 -18.13 -8.31 -25.05
N ASP A 304 -17.28 -8.30 -26.06
CA ASP A 304 -15.90 -7.82 -25.94
C ASP A 304 -15.82 -6.41 -25.36
N GLU A 305 -14.77 -6.13 -24.58
CA GLU A 305 -14.54 -4.81 -24.00
C GLU A 305 -13.05 -4.45 -24.07
N HIS A 306 -12.72 -3.18 -24.27
CA HIS A 306 -11.36 -2.68 -24.16
C HIS A 306 -11.37 -1.21 -23.77
N GLY A 307 -10.33 -0.77 -23.07
CA GLY A 307 -10.26 0.59 -22.54
C GLY A 307 -8.87 0.99 -22.06
N SER A 308 -8.68 2.30 -21.93
CA SER A 308 -7.49 2.87 -21.30
C SER A 308 -7.70 2.97 -19.79
N CYS A 309 -6.74 2.49 -19.00
CA CYS A 309 -6.84 2.44 -17.55
C CYS A 309 -6.57 3.81 -16.92
N GLN A 310 -7.47 4.31 -16.07
CA GLN A 310 -7.17 5.44 -15.19
C GLN A 310 -6.27 4.97 -14.02
N SER A 311 -5.02 5.45 -13.97
CA SER A 311 -4.10 5.07 -12.89
C SER A 311 -2.98 6.10 -12.70
N GLN A 312 -2.44 6.18 -11.48
CA GLN A 312 -1.15 6.82 -11.22
C GLN A 312 0.03 5.87 -11.51
N HIS A 313 -0.25 4.56 -11.56
CA HIS A 313 0.74 3.51 -11.80
C HIS A 313 0.31 2.66 -13.00
N HIS A 314 1.10 2.71 -14.07
CA HIS A 314 0.81 1.97 -15.30
C HIS A 314 1.73 0.75 -15.40
N THR A 315 1.20 -0.43 -15.06
CA THR A 315 1.91 -1.71 -15.20
C THR A 315 1.05 -2.71 -15.98
N GLN A 316 1.71 -3.67 -16.63
CA GLN A 316 1.01 -4.72 -17.37
C GLN A 316 0.15 -5.57 -16.43
N GLU A 317 0.70 -5.94 -15.27
CA GLU A 317 -0.02 -6.68 -14.23
C GLU A 317 -1.29 -5.95 -13.79
N ARG A 318 -1.20 -4.66 -13.46
CA ARG A 318 -2.37 -3.88 -13.03
C ARG A 318 -3.48 -3.90 -14.08
N SER A 319 -3.11 -3.73 -15.35
CA SER A 319 -4.08 -3.67 -16.45
C SER A 319 -4.66 -5.05 -16.77
N ALA A 320 -3.88 -6.11 -16.58
CA ALA A 320 -4.37 -7.48 -16.69
C ALA A 320 -5.38 -7.80 -15.57
N VAL A 321 -5.15 -7.34 -14.34
CA VAL A 321 -6.11 -7.48 -13.23
C VAL A 321 -7.40 -6.70 -13.52
N ILE A 322 -7.31 -5.50 -14.11
CA ILE A 322 -8.50 -4.76 -14.57
C ILE A 322 -9.25 -5.54 -15.65
N ALA A 323 -8.55 -6.17 -16.61
CA ALA A 323 -9.20 -7.03 -17.59
C ALA A 323 -9.92 -8.23 -16.95
N ILE A 324 -9.33 -8.85 -15.90
CA ILE A 324 -9.96 -9.94 -15.14
C ILE A 324 -11.26 -9.46 -14.47
N ILE A 325 -11.23 -8.27 -13.85
CA ILE A 325 -12.43 -7.64 -13.26
C ILE A 325 -13.51 -7.49 -14.33
N LYS A 326 -13.17 -6.92 -15.48
CA LYS A 326 -14.12 -6.70 -16.58
C LYS A 326 -14.68 -7.98 -17.16
N ALA A 327 -13.87 -9.02 -17.29
CA ALA A 327 -14.35 -10.34 -17.72
C ALA A 327 -15.37 -10.92 -16.72
N ALA A 328 -15.08 -10.82 -15.43
CA ALA A 328 -15.93 -11.33 -14.36
C ALA A 328 -17.24 -10.52 -14.18
N GLU A 329 -17.23 -9.21 -14.48
CA GLU A 329 -18.43 -8.35 -14.48
C GLU A 329 -19.37 -8.63 -15.67
N LYS A 330 -18.84 -9.10 -16.80
CA LYS A 330 -19.60 -9.29 -18.05
C LYS A 330 -20.34 -10.63 -18.14
N VAL A 331 -19.84 -11.66 -17.48
CA VAL A 331 -20.44 -12.99 -17.48
C VAL A 331 -21.34 -13.14 -16.27
N ASP A 332 -22.53 -13.71 -16.48
CA ASP A 332 -23.49 -14.01 -15.41
C ASP A 332 -22.81 -14.66 -14.18
N PRO A 333 -23.01 -14.16 -12.95
CA PRO A 333 -22.43 -14.71 -11.73
C PRO A 333 -22.70 -16.20 -11.51
N ASP A 334 -23.80 -16.74 -12.05
CA ASP A 334 -24.21 -18.14 -11.94
C ASP A 334 -23.53 -19.08 -12.96
N ARG A 335 -22.81 -18.54 -13.95
CA ARG A 335 -22.18 -19.31 -15.03
C ARG A 335 -20.70 -19.52 -14.74
N ARG A 336 -20.20 -20.75 -14.94
CA ARG A 336 -18.77 -21.05 -14.81
C ARG A 336 -17.95 -20.21 -15.78
N LEU A 337 -16.84 -19.66 -15.30
CA LEU A 337 -15.99 -18.72 -16.05
C LEU A 337 -14.54 -19.19 -16.06
N PHE A 338 -13.95 -19.31 -17.24
CA PHE A 338 -12.53 -19.58 -17.42
C PHE A 338 -11.85 -18.34 -18.01
N ILE A 339 -10.93 -17.74 -17.26
CA ILE A 339 -10.22 -16.53 -17.69
C ILE A 339 -8.75 -16.86 -17.99
N VAL A 340 -8.36 -16.55 -19.22
CA VAL A 340 -6.99 -16.65 -19.72
C VAL A 340 -6.37 -15.26 -19.76
N THR A 341 -5.27 -15.05 -19.03
CA THR A 341 -4.58 -13.76 -18.98
C THR A 341 -3.13 -13.82 -19.45
N ASN A 342 -2.58 -12.68 -19.85
CA ASN A 342 -1.16 -12.55 -20.20
C ASN A 342 -0.25 -12.25 -19.01
N SER A 343 -0.77 -12.31 -17.77
CA SER A 343 -0.01 -12.03 -16.54
C SER A 343 -0.01 -13.21 -15.57
N LYS A 344 1.05 -14.02 -15.61
CA LYS A 344 1.28 -15.12 -14.66
C LYS A 344 1.32 -14.64 -13.21
N SER A 345 1.84 -13.44 -12.99
CA SER A 345 1.91 -12.81 -11.66
C SER A 345 0.52 -12.46 -11.14
N ALA A 346 -0.41 -12.00 -11.98
CA ALA A 346 -1.79 -11.74 -11.58
C ALA A 346 -2.49 -13.04 -11.14
N VAL A 347 -2.38 -14.11 -11.94
CA VAL A 347 -2.94 -15.43 -11.59
C VAL A 347 -2.38 -15.92 -10.26
N LYS A 348 -1.04 -15.93 -10.12
CA LYS A 348 -0.36 -16.36 -8.89
C LYS A 348 -0.86 -15.64 -7.64
N LYS A 349 -1.09 -14.33 -7.75
CA LYS A 349 -1.50 -13.48 -6.62
C LYS A 349 -2.98 -13.62 -6.26
N LEU A 350 -3.84 -13.92 -7.24
CA LEU A 350 -5.28 -14.13 -7.06
C LEU A 350 -5.63 -15.58 -6.68
N THR A 351 -4.72 -16.54 -6.89
CA THR A 351 -4.92 -17.95 -6.50
C THR A 351 -3.90 -18.39 -5.44
N VAL A 352 -2.73 -18.88 -5.84
CA VAL A 352 -1.71 -19.52 -4.99
C VAL A 352 -1.30 -18.68 -3.77
N LEU A 353 -1.22 -17.36 -3.94
CA LEU A 353 -0.79 -16.42 -2.89
C LEU A 353 -1.94 -15.59 -2.32
N ALA A 354 -3.19 -15.85 -2.70
CA ALA A 354 -4.34 -15.02 -2.33
C ALA A 354 -4.49 -14.88 -0.81
N ALA A 355 -4.51 -16.00 -0.09
CA ALA A 355 -4.61 -16.01 1.37
C ALA A 355 -3.51 -15.18 2.04
N LYS A 356 -2.24 -15.37 1.62
CA LYS A 356 -1.09 -14.65 2.18
C LYS A 356 -1.17 -13.15 1.88
N ASN A 357 -1.52 -12.79 0.65
CA ASN A 357 -1.61 -11.40 0.23
C ASN A 357 -2.76 -10.68 0.96
N GLU A 358 -3.91 -11.34 1.12
CA GLU A 358 -5.06 -10.80 1.83
C GLU A 358 -4.82 -10.66 3.34
N GLN A 359 -4.19 -11.66 3.98
CA GLN A 359 -3.76 -11.54 5.39
C GLN A 359 -2.85 -10.33 5.57
N ARG A 360 -1.97 -10.07 4.63
CA ARG A 360 -1.08 -8.90 4.64
C ARG A 360 -1.74 -7.64 4.09
N GLY A 361 -3.04 -7.62 3.82
CA GLY A 361 -3.77 -6.46 3.30
C GLY A 361 -3.22 -5.93 1.96
N TRP A 362 -2.57 -6.79 1.17
CA TRP A 362 -1.91 -6.47 -0.10
C TRP A 362 -0.73 -5.50 0.01
N LEU A 363 -0.14 -5.37 1.21
CA LEU A 363 0.97 -4.46 1.50
C LEU A 363 2.26 -4.73 0.70
N ASP A 364 2.45 -5.97 0.26
CA ASP A 364 3.61 -6.34 -0.58
C ASP A 364 3.48 -5.79 -2.02
N HIS A 365 2.30 -5.30 -2.39
CA HIS A 365 1.96 -4.83 -3.74
C HIS A 365 1.25 -3.46 -3.71
N PRO A 366 1.86 -2.42 -3.10
CA PRO A 366 1.15 -1.17 -2.78
C PRO A 366 0.57 -0.45 -4.01
N ASN A 367 1.26 -0.54 -5.16
CA ASN A 367 0.82 0.12 -6.40
C ASN A 367 -0.35 -0.59 -7.10
N ASN A 368 -0.65 -1.85 -6.72
CA ASN A 368 -1.68 -2.69 -7.33
C ASN A 368 -2.71 -3.19 -6.30
N ALA A 369 -2.57 -2.83 -5.02
CA ALA A 369 -3.38 -3.35 -3.93
C ALA A 369 -4.88 -3.10 -4.16
N ASP A 370 -5.25 -1.91 -4.61
CA ASP A 370 -6.64 -1.54 -4.89
C ASP A 370 -7.27 -2.36 -6.03
N VAL A 371 -6.54 -2.70 -7.10
CA VAL A 371 -7.09 -3.53 -8.19
C VAL A 371 -7.17 -5.00 -7.79
N PHE A 372 -6.20 -5.51 -7.04
CA PHE A 372 -6.24 -6.88 -6.55
C PHE A 372 -7.39 -7.09 -5.57
N ARG A 373 -7.63 -6.16 -4.65
CA ARG A 373 -8.77 -6.21 -3.72
C ARG A 373 -10.11 -6.16 -4.47
N HIS A 374 -10.22 -5.29 -5.46
CA HIS A 374 -11.42 -5.24 -6.30
C HIS A 374 -11.64 -6.56 -7.06
N ALA A 375 -10.58 -7.14 -7.64
CA ALA A 375 -10.68 -8.44 -8.28
C ALA A 375 -11.07 -9.56 -7.32
N MET A 376 -10.51 -9.61 -6.11
CA MET A 376 -10.92 -10.59 -5.08
C MET A 376 -12.41 -10.47 -4.75
N ALA A 377 -12.92 -9.25 -4.59
CA ALA A 377 -14.32 -9.01 -4.24
C ALA A 377 -15.27 -9.41 -5.38
N ILE A 378 -14.95 -9.03 -6.63
CA ILE A 378 -15.73 -9.40 -7.82
C ILE A 378 -15.71 -10.92 -8.07
N LEU A 379 -14.57 -11.57 -7.90
CA LEU A 379 -14.50 -13.03 -8.08
C LEU A 379 -15.26 -13.78 -6.98
N ARG A 380 -15.30 -13.26 -5.75
CA ARG A 380 -16.09 -13.82 -4.64
C ARG A 380 -17.59 -13.64 -4.80
N SER A 381 -18.03 -12.56 -5.44
CA SER A 381 -19.47 -12.30 -5.66
C SER A 381 -20.09 -13.22 -6.71
N ARG A 382 -19.29 -14.00 -7.44
CA ARG A 382 -19.78 -15.00 -8.38
C ARG A 382 -20.23 -16.26 -7.63
N ALA A 383 -21.41 -16.78 -7.95
CA ALA A 383 -21.88 -18.05 -7.40
C ALA A 383 -21.12 -19.24 -8.01
N ALA A 384 -20.91 -19.21 -9.32
CA ALA A 384 -20.21 -20.28 -10.03
C ALA A 384 -18.68 -20.16 -9.97
N GLU A 385 -18.03 -21.32 -10.14
CA GLU A 385 -16.58 -21.44 -10.14
C GLU A 385 -15.92 -20.56 -11.21
N THR A 386 -14.81 -19.91 -10.83
CA THR A 386 -13.94 -19.20 -11.77
C THR A 386 -12.55 -19.85 -11.77
N THR A 387 -12.02 -20.13 -12.96
CA THR A 387 -10.66 -20.65 -13.15
C THR A 387 -9.79 -19.63 -13.88
N LEU A 388 -8.51 -19.57 -13.51
CA LEU A 388 -7.54 -18.61 -14.03
C LEU A 388 -6.33 -19.33 -14.63
N ALA A 389 -5.94 -18.97 -15.85
CA ALA A 389 -4.72 -19.47 -16.49
C ALA A 389 -3.86 -18.34 -17.07
N CYS A 390 -2.56 -18.59 -17.18
CA CYS A 390 -1.66 -17.76 -17.97
C CYS A 390 -0.93 -18.65 -18.98
N VAL A 391 -1.20 -18.45 -20.26
CA VAL A 391 -0.59 -19.23 -21.34
C VAL A 391 0.92 -18.98 -21.35
N THR A 392 1.71 -20.05 -21.41
CA THR A 392 3.16 -19.98 -21.53
C THR A 392 3.58 -20.14 -22.99
N ARG A 393 4.60 -19.41 -23.44
CA ARG A 393 5.13 -19.49 -24.82
C ARG A 393 5.77 -20.84 -25.17
N LYS A 394 5.91 -21.76 -24.22
CA LYS A 394 6.62 -23.03 -24.41
C LYS A 394 5.86 -24.01 -25.33
N HIS A 395 4.57 -23.77 -25.57
CA HIS A 395 3.77 -24.56 -26.50
C HIS A 395 2.91 -23.62 -27.37
N ALA A 396 3.03 -23.73 -28.70
CA ALA A 396 2.18 -22.98 -29.63
C ALA A 396 0.76 -23.58 -29.60
N ARG A 397 -0.10 -23.03 -28.73
CA ARG A 397 -1.51 -23.38 -28.61
C ARG A 397 -2.38 -22.34 -29.34
N PRO A 398 -3.59 -22.70 -29.82
CA PRO A 398 -4.55 -21.73 -30.39
C PRO A 398 -4.81 -20.53 -29.46
N GLU A 399 -4.81 -20.77 -28.16
CA GLU A 399 -4.96 -19.77 -27.09
C GLU A 399 -3.90 -18.67 -27.14
N THR A 400 -2.67 -18.99 -27.57
CA THR A 400 -1.56 -18.02 -27.67
C THR A 400 -1.87 -16.94 -28.72
N VAL A 401 -2.48 -17.33 -29.85
CA VAL A 401 -2.83 -16.40 -30.93
C VAL A 401 -3.93 -15.42 -30.47
N LEU A 402 -4.97 -15.93 -29.80
CA LEU A 402 -6.04 -15.11 -29.25
C LEU A 402 -5.53 -14.16 -28.15
N MET A 403 -4.66 -14.65 -27.26
CA MET A 403 -4.02 -13.83 -26.23
C MET A 403 -3.13 -12.73 -26.83
N GLU A 404 -2.36 -13.02 -27.88
CA GLU A 404 -1.54 -12.00 -28.57
C GLU A 404 -2.41 -10.94 -29.26
N ARG A 405 -3.48 -11.34 -29.96
CA ARG A 405 -4.44 -10.41 -30.56
C ARG A 405 -5.10 -9.53 -29.50
N THR A 406 -5.52 -10.11 -28.39
CA THR A 406 -6.14 -9.38 -27.27
C THR A 406 -5.14 -8.44 -26.58
N SER A 407 -3.89 -8.85 -26.43
CA SER A 407 -2.82 -7.99 -25.91
C SER A 407 -2.53 -6.80 -26.83
N ARG A 408 -2.59 -6.98 -28.16
CA ARG A 408 -2.49 -5.88 -29.14
C ARG A 408 -3.68 -4.92 -29.05
N ARG A 409 -4.90 -5.44 -28.86
CA ARG A 409 -6.10 -4.62 -28.60
C ARG A 409 -5.94 -3.79 -27.33
N ALA A 410 -5.44 -4.38 -26.25
CA ALA A 410 -5.14 -3.66 -25.01
C ALA A 410 -4.09 -2.55 -25.22
N LEU A 411 -3.06 -2.81 -26.03
CA LEU A 411 -2.03 -1.81 -26.36
C LEU A 411 -2.60 -0.65 -27.18
N ASN A 412 -3.47 -0.92 -28.15
CA ASN A 412 -4.16 0.10 -28.93
C ASN A 412 -5.13 0.91 -28.06
N ALA A 413 -5.87 0.24 -27.18
CA ALA A 413 -6.82 0.86 -26.26
C ALA A 413 -6.14 1.85 -25.30
N ALA A 414 -4.89 1.59 -24.91
CA ALA A 414 -4.11 2.50 -24.05
C ALA A 414 -3.89 3.90 -24.67
N ARG A 415 -4.08 4.07 -25.99
CA ARG A 415 -4.03 5.38 -26.67
C ARG A 415 -5.35 6.16 -26.58
N GLY A 416 -6.47 5.45 -26.34
CA GLY A 416 -7.81 6.01 -26.34
C GLY A 416 -8.19 6.75 -25.06
N THR A 417 -9.47 7.09 -24.95
CA THR A 417 -10.05 7.81 -23.81
C THR A 417 -9.91 7.00 -22.53
N VAL A 418 -9.45 7.67 -21.47
CA VAL A 418 -9.31 7.08 -20.14
C VAL A 418 -10.68 6.70 -19.59
N GLN A 419 -10.81 5.44 -19.18
CA GLN A 419 -12.00 4.95 -18.52
C GLN A 419 -11.76 4.85 -17.02
N ALA A 420 -12.69 5.43 -16.26
CA ALA A 420 -12.67 5.34 -14.81
C ALA A 420 -12.98 3.92 -14.37
N ARG A 421 -12.21 3.40 -13.42
CA ARG A 421 -12.55 2.16 -12.74
C ARG A 421 -13.67 2.44 -11.75
N VAL A 422 -14.89 2.03 -12.09
CA VAL A 422 -16.04 2.06 -11.20
C VAL A 422 -16.05 0.80 -10.35
N VAL A 423 -16.30 0.97 -9.06
CA VAL A 423 -16.54 -0.13 -8.12
C VAL A 423 -18.05 -0.30 -8.01
N PRO A 424 -18.63 -1.47 -8.34
CA PRO A 424 -20.07 -1.68 -8.23
C PRO A 424 -20.57 -1.50 -6.79
N PRO A 425 -21.77 -0.91 -6.59
CA PRO A 425 -22.36 -0.82 -5.26
C PRO A 425 -22.57 -2.22 -4.67
N GLY A 426 -22.41 -2.35 -3.36
CA GLY A 426 -22.58 -3.63 -2.66
C GLY A 426 -21.40 -4.61 -2.78
N ILE A 427 -20.38 -4.34 -3.61
CA ILE A 427 -19.22 -5.24 -3.72
C ILE A 427 -18.31 -5.22 -2.49
N GLU A 428 -18.40 -4.16 -1.68
CA GLU A 428 -17.58 -3.96 -0.49
C GLU A 428 -17.74 -5.08 0.55
N LYS A 429 -18.92 -5.73 0.60
CA LYS A 429 -19.17 -6.86 1.50
C LYS A 429 -18.24 -8.05 1.22
N TYR A 430 -17.76 -8.20 -0.01
CA TYR A 430 -16.81 -9.24 -0.43
C TYR A 430 -15.32 -8.87 -0.24
N ASP A 431 -15.01 -7.63 0.15
CA ASP A 431 -13.65 -7.18 0.45
C ASP A 431 -13.23 -7.52 1.89
N ALA A 432 -11.93 -7.71 2.12
CA ALA A 432 -11.35 -7.89 3.45
C ALA A 432 -10.55 -6.62 3.85
N PRO A 433 -11.19 -5.50 4.26
CA PRO A 433 -10.56 -4.22 4.61
C PRO A 433 -9.42 -4.37 5.62
N GLY A 434 -8.30 -3.67 5.40
CA GLY A 434 -7.13 -3.71 6.27
C GLY A 434 -6.18 -4.88 5.99
N ALA A 435 -5.23 -5.08 6.91
CA ALA A 435 -4.39 -6.27 7.05
C ALA A 435 -4.76 -6.99 8.36
N GLN A 436 -4.64 -8.32 8.39
CA GLN A 436 -4.82 -9.11 9.61
C GLN A 436 -3.85 -8.63 10.69
N LEU A 437 -4.38 -8.40 11.88
CA LEU A 437 -3.62 -7.96 13.04
C LEU A 437 -2.80 -9.12 13.63
N HIS A 438 -3.41 -10.29 13.81
CA HIS A 438 -2.71 -11.48 14.32
C HIS A 438 -1.51 -11.84 13.44
N GLY A 439 -0.33 -11.96 14.06
CA GLY A 439 0.93 -12.23 13.37
C GLY A 439 1.58 -11.02 12.69
N ILE A 440 1.05 -9.80 12.88
CA ILE A 440 1.65 -8.60 12.28
C ILE A 440 3.04 -8.33 12.88
N THR A 441 4.02 -8.09 12.00
CA THR A 441 5.38 -7.74 12.43
C THR A 441 5.53 -6.22 12.54
N GLN A 442 6.42 -5.76 13.42
CA GLN A 442 6.73 -4.33 13.54
C GLN A 442 7.19 -3.74 12.20
N ARG A 443 7.95 -4.49 11.39
CA ARG A 443 8.40 -4.08 10.06
C ARG A 443 7.22 -3.84 9.12
N ALA A 444 6.23 -4.76 9.10
CA ALA A 444 5.04 -4.61 8.29
C ALA A 444 4.23 -3.38 8.73
N ALA A 445 3.89 -3.29 10.02
CA ALA A 445 3.14 -2.16 10.58
C ALA A 445 3.84 -0.81 10.32
N HIS A 446 5.16 -0.74 10.54
CA HIS A 446 5.96 0.46 10.28
C HIS A 446 5.94 0.88 8.82
N THR A 447 5.93 -0.07 7.89
CA THR A 447 5.86 0.21 6.46
C THR A 447 4.53 0.89 6.12
N VAL A 448 3.41 0.38 6.64
CA VAL A 448 2.09 0.97 6.39
C VAL A 448 1.96 2.35 7.03
N VAL A 449 2.36 2.48 8.30
CA VAL A 449 2.30 3.75 9.03
C VAL A 449 3.08 4.83 8.29
N ARG A 450 4.25 4.49 7.74
CA ARG A 450 5.02 5.42 6.90
C ARG A 450 4.33 5.77 5.59
N GLN A 451 3.64 4.83 4.96
CA GLN A 451 2.87 5.09 3.73
C GLN A 451 1.69 6.01 4.01
N ILE A 452 0.93 5.76 5.08
CA ILE A 452 -0.20 6.61 5.52
C ILE A 452 0.29 8.04 5.74
N ARG A 453 1.34 8.21 6.54
CA ARG A 453 1.92 9.53 6.81
C ARG A 453 2.49 10.21 5.57
N ALA A 454 3.06 9.45 4.64
CA ALA A 454 3.55 10.00 3.38
C ALA A 454 2.40 10.53 2.51
N LEU A 455 1.24 9.87 2.49
CA LEU A 455 0.03 10.33 1.79
C LEU A 455 -0.55 11.61 2.42
N GLU A 456 -0.47 11.73 3.75
CA GLU A 456 -0.89 12.93 4.50
C GLU A 456 0.11 14.09 4.38
N THR A 457 1.36 13.81 4.01
CA THR A 457 2.40 14.84 3.92
C THR A 457 2.26 15.61 2.60
N PRO A 458 2.03 16.94 2.64
CA PRO A 458 1.88 17.72 1.42
C PRO A 458 3.18 17.75 0.62
N ALA A 459 3.04 17.63 -0.71
CA ALA A 459 4.18 17.73 -1.61
C ALA A 459 4.86 19.10 -1.47
N ARG A 460 6.17 19.10 -1.20
CA ARG A 460 6.95 20.34 -1.06
C ARG A 460 7.00 21.09 -2.39
N ARG A 461 6.50 22.34 -2.40
CA ARG A 461 6.43 23.20 -3.60
C ARG A 461 7.77 23.30 -4.34
N ARG A 462 8.87 23.52 -3.63
CA ARG A 462 10.22 23.63 -4.21
C ARG A 462 10.69 22.33 -4.86
N THR A 463 10.47 21.19 -4.19
CA THR A 463 10.82 19.88 -4.77
C THR A 463 10.07 19.62 -6.07
N ARG A 464 8.76 19.92 -6.10
CA ARG A 464 7.96 19.78 -7.32
C ARG A 464 8.43 20.71 -8.45
N ALA A 465 8.81 21.95 -8.13
CA ALA A 465 9.35 22.88 -9.12
C ALA A 465 10.68 22.38 -9.71
N ASN A 466 11.60 21.91 -8.86
CA ASN A 466 12.89 21.39 -9.31
C ASN A 466 12.76 20.11 -10.13
N VAL A 467 11.87 19.19 -9.73
CA VAL A 467 11.56 17.98 -10.52
C VAL A 467 11.00 18.34 -11.90
N ARG A 468 10.11 19.34 -11.99
CA ARG A 468 9.62 19.84 -13.29
C ARG A 468 10.72 20.46 -14.14
N ALA A 469 11.61 21.24 -13.53
CA ALA A 469 12.76 21.82 -14.22
C ALA A 469 13.69 20.73 -14.78
N VAL A 470 13.93 19.65 -14.02
CA VAL A 470 14.68 18.48 -14.49
C VAL A 470 13.97 17.81 -15.65
N LYS A 471 12.66 17.55 -15.55
CA LYS A 471 11.89 16.93 -16.64
C LYS A 471 12.02 17.72 -17.94
N ALA A 472 11.81 19.03 -17.89
CA ALA A 472 11.92 19.91 -19.05
C ALA A 472 13.35 19.97 -19.62
N ALA A 473 14.38 19.96 -18.77
CA ALA A 473 15.77 19.98 -19.22
C ALA A 473 16.18 18.66 -19.91
N VAL A 474 15.79 17.52 -19.35
CA VAL A 474 16.07 16.20 -19.93
C VAL A 474 15.26 16.00 -21.21
N GLU A 475 14.00 16.44 -21.26
CA GLU A 475 13.19 16.41 -22.48
C GLU A 475 13.80 17.25 -23.60
N ARG A 476 14.30 18.45 -23.29
CA ARG A 476 15.00 19.28 -24.28
C ARG A 476 16.22 18.60 -24.88
N GLN A 477 16.98 17.86 -24.06
CA GLN A 477 18.21 17.20 -24.48
C GLN A 477 17.95 15.86 -25.19
N ASN A 478 17.05 15.04 -24.65
CA ASN A 478 16.84 13.66 -25.08
C ASN A 478 15.59 13.46 -25.95
N GLY A 479 14.77 14.51 -26.12
CA GLY A 479 13.47 14.46 -26.78
C GLY A 479 12.33 13.87 -25.93
N LEU A 480 12.62 13.35 -24.74
CA LEU A 480 11.65 12.67 -23.88
C LEU A 480 11.86 13.01 -22.39
N ALA A 481 10.76 13.29 -21.70
CA ALA A 481 10.77 13.54 -20.27
C ALA A 481 10.96 12.24 -19.44
N PRO A 482 11.81 12.26 -18.39
CA PRO A 482 11.98 11.15 -17.47
C PRO A 482 10.86 11.11 -16.42
N THR A 483 10.60 9.92 -15.85
CA THR A 483 9.73 9.78 -14.69
C THR A 483 10.38 10.37 -13.43
N GLU A 484 9.58 10.74 -12.43
CA GLU A 484 10.15 11.18 -11.14
C GLU A 484 11.01 10.09 -10.50
N GLU A 485 10.61 8.83 -10.62
CA GLU A 485 11.38 7.69 -10.11
C GLU A 485 12.76 7.62 -10.77
N GLN A 486 12.86 7.81 -12.08
CA GLN A 486 14.15 7.86 -12.79
C GLN A 486 15.03 8.99 -12.30
N ILE A 487 14.47 10.18 -12.04
CA ILE A 487 15.22 11.33 -11.47
C ILE A 487 15.83 10.96 -10.11
N TRP A 488 15.06 10.32 -9.23
CA TRP A 488 15.56 9.95 -7.90
C TRP A 488 16.53 8.76 -7.91
N ILE A 489 16.40 7.85 -8.87
CA ILE A 489 17.34 6.73 -9.05
C ILE A 489 18.65 7.22 -9.66
N SER A 490 18.61 8.12 -10.64
CA SER A 490 19.80 8.55 -11.40
C SER A 490 20.84 9.23 -10.52
N ILE A 491 20.41 10.03 -9.53
CA ILE A 491 21.32 10.66 -8.55
C ILE A 491 22.01 9.66 -7.62
N LYS A 492 21.62 8.39 -7.62
CA LYS A 492 22.30 7.29 -6.90
C LYS A 492 23.34 6.58 -7.77
N SER A 493 23.55 7.03 -9.01
CA SER A 493 24.51 6.43 -9.95
C SER A 493 25.90 6.31 -9.34
N ARG A 494 26.59 5.22 -9.72
CA ARG A 494 27.96 4.89 -9.32
C ARG A 494 28.96 5.93 -9.79
N ASP A 495 28.65 6.60 -10.91
CA ASP A 495 29.50 7.62 -11.52
C ASP A 495 29.54 8.93 -10.72
N LEU A 496 28.65 9.14 -9.76
CA LEU A 496 28.68 10.30 -8.89
C LEU A 496 29.46 10.03 -7.60
N ALA A 497 30.35 10.94 -7.22
CA ALA A 497 30.94 10.96 -5.89
C ALA A 497 29.88 11.18 -4.80
N ARG A 498 30.08 10.63 -3.59
CA ARG A 498 29.11 10.69 -2.48
C ARG A 498 28.68 12.13 -2.14
N ASN A 499 29.62 13.08 -2.18
CA ASN A 499 29.37 14.48 -1.87
C ASN A 499 28.53 15.16 -2.96
N VAL A 500 28.78 14.84 -4.23
CA VAL A 500 27.98 15.31 -5.37
C VAL A 500 26.55 14.77 -5.28
N ARG A 501 26.35 13.48 -4.95
CA ARG A 501 25.00 12.92 -4.73
C ARG A 501 24.24 13.69 -3.65
N ASN A 502 24.91 14.04 -2.55
CA ASN A 502 24.31 14.84 -1.49
C ASN A 502 23.97 16.27 -1.94
N PHE A 503 24.84 16.89 -2.75
CA PHE A 503 24.61 18.20 -3.33
C PHE A 503 23.38 18.19 -4.26
N LEU A 504 23.31 17.25 -5.20
CA LEU A 504 22.17 17.10 -6.11
C LEU A 504 20.88 16.78 -5.36
N TRP A 505 20.92 15.89 -4.37
CA TRP A 505 19.76 15.55 -3.54
C TRP A 505 19.23 16.77 -2.78
N LYS A 506 20.12 17.56 -2.15
CA LYS A 506 19.73 18.83 -1.49
C LYS A 506 19.18 19.83 -2.51
N GLY A 507 19.79 19.91 -3.69
CA GLY A 507 19.33 20.75 -4.79
C GLY A 507 17.92 20.41 -5.25
N LEU A 508 17.64 19.14 -5.52
CA LEU A 508 16.29 18.64 -5.87
C LEU A 508 15.26 18.97 -4.79
N HIS A 509 15.63 18.87 -3.50
CA HIS A 509 14.73 19.25 -2.41
C HIS A 509 14.64 20.76 -2.13
N GLY A 510 15.49 21.59 -2.74
CA GLY A 510 15.62 23.01 -2.37
C GLY A 510 16.12 23.20 -0.93
N GLY A 511 16.96 22.27 -0.46
CA GLY A 511 17.44 22.19 0.93
C GLY A 511 18.82 22.82 1.17
N HIS A 512 19.37 23.53 0.18
CA HIS A 512 20.55 24.37 0.39
C HIS A 512 20.15 25.67 1.09
N LYS A 513 20.95 26.11 2.05
CA LYS A 513 20.72 27.36 2.81
C LYS A 513 21.21 28.54 1.98
N ILE A 514 20.36 29.08 1.12
CA ILE A 514 20.64 30.21 0.21
C ILE A 514 19.35 31.01 -0.04
N GLY A 515 19.49 32.26 -0.49
CA GLY A 515 18.39 33.09 -0.97
C GLY A 515 17.25 33.21 0.05
N ASP A 516 16.04 32.84 -0.38
CA ASP A 516 14.82 32.81 0.44
C ASP A 516 14.96 32.21 1.85
N TYR A 517 15.88 31.26 2.05
CA TYR A 517 16.10 30.68 3.38
C TYR A 517 16.49 31.75 4.42
N PHE A 518 17.24 32.76 4.00
CA PHE A 518 17.74 33.83 4.85
C PHE A 518 16.80 35.04 4.96
N ASN A 519 15.85 35.23 4.04
CA ASN A 519 14.90 36.36 4.05
C ASN A 519 14.16 36.50 5.40
N GLY A 520 13.78 35.37 6.01
CA GLY A 520 13.07 35.34 7.29
C GLY A 520 13.95 35.43 8.54
N MET A 521 15.28 35.51 8.40
CA MET A 521 16.21 35.55 9.52
C MET A 521 16.50 36.99 9.98
N PRO A 522 16.90 37.19 11.26
CA PRO A 522 17.38 38.47 11.74
C PRO A 522 18.77 38.80 11.16
N ALA A 523 19.15 40.09 11.20
CA ALA A 523 20.50 40.52 10.88
C ALA A 523 21.53 39.86 11.83
N PRO A 524 22.76 39.55 11.37
CA PRO A 524 23.30 39.81 10.03
C PRO A 524 22.94 38.73 8.98
N TRP A 525 22.24 37.66 9.36
CA TRP A 525 22.02 36.51 8.48
C TRP A 525 21.14 36.81 7.26
N ARG A 526 20.29 37.83 7.35
CA ARG A 526 19.43 38.28 6.24
C ARG A 526 20.24 38.67 5.00
N ASP A 527 21.45 39.19 5.18
CA ASP A 527 22.27 39.71 4.08
C ASP A 527 22.76 38.59 3.14
N TYR A 528 22.79 37.34 3.61
CA TYR A 528 23.06 36.15 2.79
C TYR A 528 21.92 35.76 1.85
N ALA A 529 20.79 36.48 1.85
CA ALA A 529 19.72 36.25 0.89
C ALA A 529 20.07 36.78 -0.51
N LEU A 530 20.87 37.83 -0.59
CA LEU A 530 21.28 38.46 -1.85
C LEU A 530 22.74 38.13 -2.17
N CYS A 531 23.03 38.02 -3.46
CA CYS A 531 24.38 37.89 -3.96
C CYS A 531 25.06 39.28 -3.97
N PRO A 532 26.18 39.49 -3.26
CA PRO A 532 26.81 40.80 -3.17
C PRO A 532 27.43 41.26 -4.51
N LEU A 533 27.76 40.34 -5.40
CA LEU A 533 28.34 40.66 -6.71
C LEU A 533 27.30 41.12 -7.75
N CYS A 534 26.03 40.77 -7.53
CA CYS A 534 24.98 40.89 -8.55
C CYS A 534 23.71 41.58 -8.04
N ASP A 535 23.61 41.81 -6.73
CA ASP A 535 22.47 42.41 -6.05
C ASP A 535 21.12 41.77 -6.42
N THR A 536 21.11 40.44 -6.51
CA THR A 536 19.93 39.63 -6.84
C THR A 536 19.80 38.47 -5.88
N SER A 537 18.60 37.89 -5.79
CA SER A 537 18.34 36.74 -4.92
C SER A 537 19.28 35.59 -5.24
N GLU A 538 20.00 35.12 -4.23
CA GLU A 538 21.04 34.10 -4.41
C GLU A 538 20.41 32.70 -4.50
N THR A 539 19.97 32.32 -5.71
CA THR A 539 19.43 30.98 -5.98
C THR A 539 20.52 30.03 -6.50
N LEU A 540 20.26 28.72 -6.49
CA LEU A 540 21.22 27.76 -7.05
C LEU A 540 21.38 27.92 -8.57
N GLN A 541 20.31 28.34 -9.26
CA GLN A 541 20.37 28.73 -10.68
C GLN A 541 21.31 29.93 -10.87
N HIS A 542 21.16 30.95 -10.01
CA HIS A 542 22.02 32.13 -10.03
C HIS A 542 23.49 31.77 -9.81
N ILE A 543 23.81 31.05 -8.73
CA ILE A 543 25.17 30.65 -8.37
C ILE A 543 25.85 29.88 -9.52
N LEU A 544 25.12 28.94 -10.14
CA LEU A 544 25.71 28.06 -11.15
C LEU A 544 25.80 28.66 -12.54
N PHE A 545 24.93 29.61 -12.91
CA PHE A 545 24.83 30.06 -14.32
C PHE A 545 24.81 31.58 -14.51
N GLU A 546 24.25 32.35 -13.58
CA GLU A 546 23.96 33.78 -13.81
C GLU A 546 24.90 34.72 -13.04
N CYS A 547 25.53 34.24 -11.96
CA CYS A 547 26.39 35.04 -11.09
C CYS A 547 27.64 35.54 -11.82
N LYS A 548 28.08 36.78 -11.57
CA LYS A 548 29.30 37.37 -12.14
C LYS A 548 30.60 36.87 -11.48
N SER A 549 30.56 35.76 -10.77
CA SER A 549 31.71 35.28 -10.01
C SER A 549 32.73 34.57 -10.91
N ARG A 550 34.02 34.74 -10.58
CA ARG A 550 35.14 34.18 -11.35
C ARG A 550 35.07 32.65 -11.36
N GLU A 551 34.74 32.04 -10.22
CA GLU A 551 34.66 30.59 -10.11
C GLU A 551 33.62 29.97 -11.04
N ARG A 552 32.49 30.65 -11.28
CA ARG A 552 31.45 30.16 -12.19
C ARG A 552 31.94 30.17 -13.63
N GLU A 553 32.52 31.30 -14.08
CA GLU A 553 32.99 31.48 -15.45
C GLU A 553 34.16 30.54 -15.77
N THR A 554 35.22 30.60 -14.96
CA THR A 554 36.43 29.79 -15.18
C THR A 554 36.14 28.29 -15.19
N VAL A 555 35.29 27.79 -14.28
CA VAL A 555 34.99 26.35 -14.21
C VAL A 555 34.18 25.89 -15.43
N TRP A 556 33.21 26.66 -15.90
CA TRP A 556 32.44 26.28 -17.09
C TRP A 556 33.27 26.37 -18.37
N ASP A 557 34.15 27.37 -18.49
CA ASP A 557 35.06 27.48 -19.63
C ASP A 557 36.04 26.31 -19.68
N LEU A 558 36.57 25.88 -18.54
CA LEU A 558 37.42 24.68 -18.46
C LEU A 558 36.65 23.42 -18.85
N ALA A 559 35.40 23.29 -18.41
CA ALA A 559 34.54 22.16 -18.76
C ALA A 559 34.20 22.11 -20.25
N SER A 560 33.88 23.25 -20.88
CA SER A 560 33.60 23.31 -22.31
C SER A 560 34.86 23.08 -23.14
N ASN A 561 35.99 23.66 -22.74
CA ASN A 561 37.26 23.49 -23.43
C ASN A 561 37.73 22.03 -23.44
N LEU A 562 37.58 21.32 -22.32
CA LEU A 562 37.91 19.88 -22.24
C LEU A 562 37.11 19.04 -23.25
N MET A 563 35.87 19.43 -23.54
CA MET A 563 34.96 18.68 -24.42
C MET A 563 34.91 19.20 -25.86
N SER A 564 35.60 20.29 -26.18
CA SER A 564 35.57 20.96 -27.48
C SER A 564 35.93 20.07 -28.67
N THR A 565 36.80 19.08 -28.47
CA THR A 565 37.20 18.13 -29.53
C THR A 565 36.22 16.98 -29.70
N ARG A 566 35.31 16.76 -28.74
CA ARG A 566 34.39 15.61 -28.69
C ARG A 566 32.92 16.00 -28.88
N LEU A 567 32.59 17.27 -28.71
CA LEU A 567 31.26 17.82 -28.92
C LEU A 567 31.31 18.94 -29.96
N GLN A 568 30.38 18.91 -30.92
CA GLN A 568 30.23 19.99 -31.89
C GLN A 568 29.78 21.29 -31.23
N LEU A 569 28.89 21.21 -30.24
CA LEU A 569 28.34 22.34 -29.51
C LEU A 569 28.21 22.00 -28.03
N TRP A 570 28.57 22.96 -27.17
CA TRP A 570 28.33 22.84 -25.74
C TRP A 570 26.83 22.96 -25.45
N PRO A 571 26.23 22.04 -24.65
CA PRO A 571 24.80 22.05 -24.40
C PRO A 571 24.36 23.29 -23.62
N THR A 572 23.12 23.74 -23.85
CA THR A 572 22.50 24.78 -23.01
C THR A 572 22.15 24.19 -21.64
N LEU A 573 22.99 24.51 -20.66
CA LEU A 573 22.82 24.05 -19.28
C LEU A 573 21.98 25.02 -18.45
N ASN A 574 21.16 24.46 -17.56
CA ASN A 574 20.46 25.19 -16.51
C ASN A 574 20.41 24.33 -15.24
N LEU A 575 19.77 24.82 -14.18
CA LEU A 575 19.64 24.09 -12.92
C LEU A 575 18.98 22.71 -13.11
N GLY A 576 17.98 22.61 -13.97
CA GLY A 576 17.36 21.33 -14.34
C GLY A 576 18.36 20.36 -14.97
N SER A 577 19.22 20.85 -15.87
CA SER A 577 20.28 20.03 -16.49
C SER A 577 21.28 19.51 -15.46
N VAL A 578 21.66 20.31 -14.46
CA VAL A 578 22.58 19.88 -13.38
C VAL A 578 21.90 18.87 -12.45
N LEU A 579 20.70 19.18 -11.97
CA LEU A 579 19.96 18.30 -11.05
C LEU A 579 19.55 16.97 -11.70
N GLY A 580 19.40 16.96 -13.03
CA GLY A 580 19.08 15.79 -13.84
C GLY A 580 20.26 15.25 -14.65
N CYS A 581 21.49 15.67 -14.38
CA CYS A 581 22.63 15.45 -15.30
C CYS A 581 22.81 13.98 -15.68
N MET A 582 22.62 13.06 -14.72
CA MET A 582 22.75 11.62 -14.91
C MET A 582 21.71 10.98 -15.85
N LEU A 583 20.73 11.75 -16.32
CA LEU A 583 19.74 11.32 -17.31
C LEU A 583 20.01 11.90 -18.70
N LEU A 584 20.89 12.87 -18.84
CA LEU A 584 21.22 13.49 -20.12
C LEU A 584 21.95 12.49 -21.02
N VAL A 585 21.66 12.53 -22.32
CA VAL A 585 22.26 11.69 -23.36
C VAL A 585 22.86 12.60 -24.44
N PHE A 586 24.10 12.30 -24.84
CA PHE A 586 24.91 13.13 -25.75
C PHE A 586 25.39 12.40 -27.01
N ASN A 587 25.07 11.11 -27.13
CA ASN A 587 25.29 10.26 -28.31
C ASN A 587 24.15 9.24 -28.41
N ASP A 588 24.12 8.44 -29.48
CA ASP A 588 23.06 7.42 -29.69
C ASP A 588 23.03 6.34 -28.60
N GLU A 589 24.08 6.24 -27.78
CA GLU A 589 24.20 5.27 -26.70
C GLU A 589 24.12 5.92 -25.30
N PRO A 590 23.04 5.71 -24.54
CA PRO A 590 22.87 6.30 -23.19
C PRO A 590 23.96 5.95 -22.16
N ASN A 591 24.75 4.90 -22.45
CA ASN A 591 25.85 4.41 -21.62
C ASN A 591 27.22 4.54 -22.30
N GLY A 592 27.31 5.16 -23.47
CA GLY A 592 28.60 5.35 -24.15
C GLY A 592 29.52 6.29 -23.37
N GLY A 593 30.83 6.17 -23.60
CA GLY A 593 31.83 6.93 -22.86
C GLY A 593 31.64 8.45 -22.92
N LEU A 594 31.22 9.02 -24.07
CA LEU A 594 30.96 10.46 -24.20
C LEU A 594 29.85 10.95 -23.25
N THR A 595 28.72 10.24 -23.23
CA THR A 595 27.60 10.56 -22.34
C THR A 595 28.02 10.44 -20.88
N ARG A 596 28.80 9.42 -20.53
CA ARG A 596 29.35 9.24 -19.18
C ARG A 596 30.29 10.39 -18.78
N ALA A 597 31.18 10.81 -19.68
CA ALA A 597 32.11 11.91 -19.46
C ALA A 597 31.36 13.22 -19.16
N MET A 598 30.38 13.55 -19.99
CA MET A 598 29.55 14.75 -19.82
C MET A 598 28.79 14.74 -18.49
N ARG A 599 28.21 13.60 -18.12
CA ARG A 599 27.52 13.44 -16.82
C ARG A 599 28.44 13.74 -15.64
N ILE A 600 29.66 13.21 -15.68
CA ILE A 600 30.67 13.44 -14.64
C ILE A 600 31.11 14.91 -14.63
N ILE A 601 31.52 15.45 -15.78
CA ILE A 601 32.03 16.82 -15.93
C ILE A 601 31.01 17.85 -15.47
N ILE A 602 29.74 17.76 -15.90
CA ILE A 602 28.67 18.67 -15.48
C ILE A 602 28.49 18.62 -13.96
N SER A 603 28.44 17.41 -13.39
CA SER A 603 28.14 17.22 -11.97
C SER A 603 29.28 17.70 -11.05
N GLU A 604 30.53 17.40 -11.40
CA GLU A 604 31.71 17.77 -10.62
C GLU A 604 31.99 19.27 -10.74
N SER A 605 31.83 19.85 -11.94
CA SER A 605 31.99 21.29 -12.18
C SER A 605 30.97 22.10 -11.38
N ALA A 606 29.69 21.74 -11.43
CA ALA A 606 28.65 22.41 -10.65
C ALA A 606 28.89 22.29 -9.13
N PHE A 607 29.34 21.13 -8.66
CA PHE A 607 29.66 20.97 -7.24
C PHE A 607 30.91 21.74 -6.82
N LEU A 608 31.90 21.90 -7.70
CA LEU A 608 33.08 22.71 -7.43
C LEU A 608 32.74 24.20 -7.34
N ILE A 609 31.94 24.74 -8.27
CA ILE A 609 31.42 26.12 -8.21
C ILE A 609 30.71 26.34 -6.87
N TRP A 610 29.83 25.42 -6.48
CA TRP A 610 29.15 25.48 -5.18
C TRP A 610 30.13 25.52 -4.00
N LYS A 611 31.18 24.68 -3.99
CA LYS A 611 32.19 24.65 -2.92
C LYS A 611 32.94 25.96 -2.81
N ILE A 612 33.46 26.47 -3.93
CA ILE A 612 34.24 27.73 -3.96
C ILE A 612 33.35 28.90 -3.54
N ARG A 613 32.09 28.93 -3.99
CA ARG A 613 31.12 29.91 -3.50
C ARG A 613 30.91 29.82 -1.98
N CYS A 614 30.84 28.62 -1.40
CA CYS A 614 30.65 28.49 0.06
C CYS A 614 31.86 28.99 0.83
N GLU A 615 33.07 28.69 0.38
CA GLU A 615 34.31 29.21 0.94
C GLU A 615 34.34 30.74 0.86
N ARG A 616 34.13 31.31 -0.33
CA ARG A 616 34.07 32.77 -0.52
C ARG A 616 33.00 33.44 0.34
N ARG A 617 31.74 33.01 0.24
CA ARG A 617 30.58 33.70 0.85
C ARG A 617 30.45 33.43 2.35
N ILE A 618 30.78 32.23 2.82
CA ILE A 618 30.48 31.78 4.20
C ILE A 618 31.73 31.70 5.07
N GLU A 619 32.84 31.21 4.54
CA GLU A 619 34.08 31.06 5.32
C GLU A 619 34.86 32.37 5.36
N HIS A 620 34.93 33.09 4.23
CA HIS A 620 35.66 34.34 4.10
C HIS A 620 34.78 35.58 4.04
N GLU A 621 33.46 35.45 4.23
CA GLU A 621 32.51 36.59 4.27
C GLU A 621 32.60 37.56 3.05
N ASP A 622 32.94 37.03 1.87
CA ASP A 622 33.28 37.75 0.63
C ASP A 622 34.48 38.70 0.71
N ASP A 623 35.44 38.42 1.59
CA ASP A 623 36.75 39.05 1.54
C ASP A 623 37.40 38.80 0.17
N THR A 624 37.66 39.88 -0.56
CA THR A 624 38.23 39.84 -1.90
C THR A 624 39.70 39.42 -1.90
N ASP A 625 40.42 39.62 -0.81
CA ASP A 625 41.84 39.28 -0.68
C ASP A 625 42.02 37.77 -0.41
N LEU A 626 41.03 37.16 0.23
CA LEU A 626 40.97 35.71 0.48
C LEU A 626 40.23 34.92 -0.62
N SER A 627 39.71 35.63 -1.63
CA SER A 627 39.00 34.99 -2.74
C SER A 627 39.97 34.27 -3.69
N PRO A 628 39.71 33.00 -4.06
CA PRO A 628 40.62 32.22 -4.90
C PRO A 628 40.94 32.89 -6.24
N SER A 629 42.21 32.81 -6.65
CA SER A 629 42.66 33.31 -7.95
C SER A 629 42.19 32.40 -9.09
N THR A 630 42.19 32.90 -10.34
CA THR A 630 41.85 32.10 -11.53
C THR A 630 42.76 30.87 -11.68
N ASP A 631 44.04 31.01 -11.35
CA ASP A 631 45.02 29.92 -11.39
C ASP A 631 44.71 28.86 -10.33
N GLU A 632 44.34 29.29 -9.13
CA GLU A 632 43.94 28.38 -8.06
C GLU A 632 42.64 27.64 -8.41
N ILE A 633 41.63 28.34 -8.94
CA ILE A 633 40.37 27.74 -9.41
C ILE A 633 40.66 26.70 -10.49
N THR A 634 41.54 27.03 -11.45
CA THR A 634 41.98 26.13 -12.52
C THR A 634 42.68 24.90 -11.95
N GLY A 635 43.60 25.08 -11.01
CA GLY A 635 44.29 24.00 -10.32
C GLY A 635 43.32 23.08 -9.57
N ARG A 636 42.36 23.65 -8.83
CA ARG A 636 41.32 22.92 -8.10
C ARG A 636 40.43 22.12 -9.05
N TRP A 637 40.02 22.69 -10.19
CA TRP A 637 39.21 21.97 -11.18
C TRP A 637 39.98 20.80 -11.82
N ARG A 638 41.22 21.04 -12.26
CA ARG A 638 42.10 19.98 -12.78
C ARG A 638 42.30 18.88 -11.76
N ALA A 639 42.51 19.21 -10.49
CA ALA A 639 42.66 18.24 -9.41
C ALA A 639 41.40 17.38 -9.24
N VAL A 640 40.20 17.98 -9.30
CA VAL A 640 38.92 17.25 -9.22
C VAL A 640 38.76 16.27 -10.39
N ILE A 641 38.99 16.72 -11.63
CA ILE A 641 38.85 15.87 -12.82
C ILE A 641 39.92 14.76 -12.84
N ASN A 642 41.18 15.08 -12.53
CA ASN A 642 42.25 14.07 -12.45
C ASN A 642 41.99 13.04 -11.35
N ALA A 643 41.41 13.44 -10.21
CA ALA A 643 40.99 12.51 -9.17
C ALA A 643 39.91 11.56 -9.67
N ARG A 644 38.96 12.03 -10.50
CA ARG A 644 37.95 11.17 -11.14
C ARG A 644 38.56 10.19 -12.13
N ILE A 645 39.45 10.65 -13.01
CA ILE A 645 40.20 9.80 -13.95
C ILE A 645 40.96 8.71 -13.20
N SER A 646 41.72 9.09 -12.18
CA SER A 646 42.48 8.15 -11.35
C SER A 646 41.57 7.13 -10.67
N HIS A 647 40.42 7.57 -10.13
CA HIS A 647 39.46 6.68 -9.50
C HIS A 647 38.88 5.66 -10.49
N ASP A 648 38.46 6.10 -11.68
CA ASP A 648 37.93 5.21 -12.72
C ASP A 648 38.98 4.19 -13.18
N ARG A 649 40.23 4.62 -13.39
CA ARG A 649 41.37 3.72 -13.69
C ARG A 649 41.60 2.70 -12.59
N HIS A 650 41.48 3.06 -11.32
CA HIS A 650 41.61 2.09 -10.23
C HIS A 650 40.45 1.07 -10.24
N LEU A 651 39.25 1.50 -10.60
CA LEU A 651 38.05 0.66 -10.63
C LEU A 651 38.05 -0.37 -11.77
N THR A 652 38.93 -0.27 -12.79
CA THR A 652 39.04 -1.30 -13.84
C THR A 652 39.68 -2.60 -13.35
N ASN A 653 40.31 -2.60 -12.16
CA ASN A 653 41.00 -3.77 -11.63
C ASN A 653 40.03 -4.94 -11.31
N ARG A 654 39.87 -5.86 -12.27
CA ARG A 654 39.01 -7.05 -12.16
C ARG A 654 39.42 -7.99 -11.03
N ARG A 655 40.71 -8.05 -10.65
CA ARG A 655 41.18 -8.88 -9.52
C ARG A 655 40.65 -8.36 -8.19
N ARG A 656 40.66 -7.04 -7.99
CA ARG A 656 40.22 -6.40 -6.73
C ARG A 656 38.71 -6.26 -6.64
N TYR A 657 38.04 -5.91 -7.73
CA TYR A 657 36.61 -5.55 -7.71
C TYR A 657 35.69 -6.59 -8.35
N ARG A 658 36.23 -7.64 -8.99
CA ARG A 658 35.48 -8.74 -9.60
C ARG A 658 34.35 -8.21 -10.50
N GLY A 659 33.11 -8.68 -10.33
CA GLY A 659 31.94 -8.22 -11.10
C GLY A 659 31.49 -6.77 -10.81
N LYS A 660 32.21 -6.01 -9.98
CA LYS A 660 32.00 -4.57 -9.77
C LYS A 660 33.05 -3.70 -10.43
N ALA A 661 34.06 -4.31 -11.09
CA ALA A 661 35.05 -3.56 -11.84
C ALA A 661 34.38 -2.81 -12.99
N LEU A 662 34.91 -1.62 -13.31
CA LEU A 662 34.55 -0.93 -14.55
C LEU A 662 35.19 -1.65 -15.73
N ASP A 663 34.52 -1.56 -16.87
CA ASP A 663 35.10 -2.02 -18.12
C ASP A 663 36.20 -1.05 -18.58
N GLU A 664 37.30 -1.58 -19.09
CA GLU A 664 38.46 -0.79 -19.47
C GLU A 664 38.17 0.06 -20.72
N ASP A 665 37.48 -0.51 -21.70
CA ASP A 665 37.11 0.18 -22.94
C ASP A 665 36.18 1.35 -22.62
N LEU A 666 35.21 1.15 -21.71
CA LEU A 666 34.33 2.23 -21.25
C LEU A 666 35.10 3.38 -20.59
N VAL A 667 36.16 3.09 -19.83
CA VAL A 667 36.98 4.13 -19.18
C VAL A 667 37.80 4.90 -20.23
N LEU A 668 38.36 4.21 -21.22
CA LEU A 668 39.06 4.83 -22.35
C LEU A 668 38.12 5.66 -23.24
N GLU A 669 36.91 5.19 -23.47
CA GLU A 669 35.91 6.00 -24.17
C GLU A 669 35.44 7.20 -23.34
N THR A 670 35.48 7.12 -22.00
CA THR A 670 35.08 8.23 -21.14
C THR A 670 36.10 9.38 -21.20
N TRP A 671 37.39 9.07 -21.10
CA TRP A 671 38.45 10.07 -20.94
C TRP A 671 39.29 10.18 -22.20
#